data_AF-A0A8C4TML9-F1
#
_entry.id   AF-A0A8C4TML9-F1
#
_cell.length_a   1.000
_cell.length_b   1.000
_cell.length_c   1.000
_cell.angle_alpha   90.00
_cell.angle_beta   90.00
_cell.angle_gamma   90.00
#
_symmetry.space_group_name_H-M   'P 1'
#
loop_
_entity.id
_entity.type
_entity.pdbx_description
1 polymer ?
#
loop_
_entity_poly.entity_id
_entity_poly.type
_entity_poly.pdbx_seq_one_letter_code
_entity_poly.pdbx_strand_id
1 'polypeptide(L)'
;MMMMTKLRISWIFLCVFALQEMCVFSEAGSPYPRIKLSYEELTVGQGLRKYELDRSCCFSTLLLDEERGRLFVGGKNYLLSLSLDNISKQEHKIYWPAPVEWREECNWAGKDINADCVNYVKILHHYNRTHLYACGTGAFHPTCGFVEVGQRIEDHVFRLDPAKVEDGKGKSPYDPKHQTASVLIGEELYSGVATDLMGRDFTIFRSLGQRNSIRTEQHDSRWLNEPKFINAFWIPESDNPDDDKIFFFFRETAVEGQSLGKTSFARIAQLCRNDIGGQRSLVNKWTTFLKTRLICSVPGSDGSDTYFDELRDVFLLQTRDRKNPLIYTIFSTSSNVFKGSAVCLYTMNDIRRAFLGPFAHKEGPNYQWLPFQGKVPYPRPGMCPSKTFGSFESTKGFPDDVIQFARHHPLMYSPVYPLNKRPIFIRSNVDYSFTQITVDRVTAADGQYDVMFIGTDIGSVLKVISVPKESWKNMEELVLEEMQVFKNPTPIINLQISSKRQQLYVGSEAGLAQVPLHRCSSYGKACAECCLARDPYCAWDGTSCTRYLPNTKRRFRRQDVRNGDPNTLCSGDNQKNLVTEKKLYGVEGSSTFLECIPKSLQAQVTWTYQSSPEQRRVELHPDERLIKTDRGLLLRTVMRRDMGIYHCHAMEHGFTQTLLRITLDVIPSGQLDSLHRKEQLDPRGSSQKLWYRDFLQLVDHPTLNSVDEICEQVWKRKNRQTKLKPPEPPMPMVVHSKANKWKHLQEVRKNRNRRTHEGKKTDRAPRSTSIW
;
A
#
# COMPACT_ATOMS: atom_id res chain seq x y z
N MET A 1 7.22 17.94 -59.49
CA MET A 1 5.97 17.37 -58.93
C MET A 1 6.17 16.01 -58.25
N MET A 2 6.64 14.96 -58.95
CA MET A 2 6.77 13.57 -58.44
C MET A 2 7.45 13.37 -57.06
N MET A 3 8.35 14.27 -56.65
CA MET A 3 9.07 14.15 -55.37
C MET A 3 8.17 14.44 -54.15
N MET A 4 7.21 15.38 -54.27
CA MET A 4 6.27 15.68 -53.17
C MET A 4 5.21 14.58 -53.00
N THR A 5 4.81 13.89 -54.08
CA THR A 5 3.93 12.73 -53.99
C THR A 5 4.59 11.58 -53.26
N LYS A 6 5.88 11.29 -53.53
CA LYS A 6 6.63 10.28 -52.77
C LYS A 6 6.75 10.61 -51.28
N LEU A 7 7.01 11.88 -50.91
CA LEU A 7 7.01 12.28 -49.50
C LEU A 7 5.63 12.10 -48.85
N ARG A 8 4.55 12.57 -49.48
CA ARG A 8 3.19 12.40 -48.92
C ARG A 8 2.81 10.92 -48.72
N ILE A 9 3.13 10.05 -49.68
CA ILE A 9 2.90 8.61 -49.54
C ILE A 9 3.71 8.04 -48.37
N SER A 10 4.99 8.40 -48.23
CA SER A 10 5.83 7.93 -47.11
C SER A 10 5.34 8.41 -45.75
N TRP A 11 4.81 9.64 -45.64
CA TRP A 11 4.20 10.16 -44.41
C TRP A 11 2.87 9.48 -44.09
N ILE A 12 2.03 9.19 -45.09
CA ILE A 12 0.79 8.42 -44.90
C ILE A 12 1.13 7.00 -44.43
N PHE A 13 2.13 6.34 -45.02
CA PHE A 13 2.58 5.03 -44.54
C PHE A 13 3.15 5.08 -43.12
N LEU A 14 3.95 6.09 -42.74
CA LEU A 14 4.40 6.24 -41.35
C LEU A 14 3.22 6.44 -40.38
N CYS A 15 2.25 7.28 -40.73
CA CYS A 15 1.06 7.48 -39.90
C CYS A 15 0.19 6.22 -39.79
N VAL A 16 0.04 5.44 -40.87
CA VAL A 16 -0.70 4.17 -40.84
C VAL A 16 0.03 3.13 -40.00
N PHE A 17 1.36 2.99 -40.13
CA PHE A 17 2.14 2.09 -39.27
C PHE A 17 2.11 2.53 -37.79
N ALA A 18 2.22 3.82 -37.49
CA ALA A 18 2.11 4.32 -36.11
C ALA A 18 0.70 4.10 -35.51
N LEU A 19 -0.36 4.28 -36.30
CA LEU A 19 -1.73 3.94 -35.90
C LEU A 19 -1.94 2.42 -35.74
N GLN A 20 -1.23 1.61 -36.53
CA GLN A 20 -1.34 0.16 -36.48
C GLN A 20 -0.54 -0.46 -35.33
N GLU A 21 0.62 0.09 -34.95
CA GLU A 21 1.33 -0.27 -33.70
C GLU A 21 0.53 0.14 -32.45
N MET A 22 -0.18 1.27 -32.49
CA MET A 22 -1.15 1.65 -31.44
C MET A 22 -2.32 0.64 -31.32
N CYS A 23 -2.59 -0.17 -32.35
CA CYS A 23 -3.66 -1.17 -32.37
C CYS A 23 -3.22 -2.62 -32.04
N VAL A 24 -1.97 -2.87 -31.63
CA VAL A 24 -1.53 -4.20 -31.15
C VAL A 24 -1.15 -4.20 -29.66
N PHE A 25 -1.76 -3.30 -28.88
CA PHE A 25 -1.98 -3.59 -27.47
C PHE A 25 -3.08 -4.66 -27.35
N SER A 26 -2.68 -5.87 -26.94
CA SER A 26 -3.57 -6.93 -26.47
C SER A 26 -4.63 -6.37 -25.50
N GLU A 27 -5.80 -6.99 -25.41
CA GLU A 27 -6.91 -6.61 -24.50
C GLU A 27 -6.47 -6.51 -23.03
N ALA A 28 -5.90 -5.37 -22.65
CA ALA A 28 -5.60 -5.03 -21.28
C ALA A 28 -6.89 -4.56 -20.59
N GLY A 29 -7.14 -5.03 -19.38
CA GLY A 29 -8.20 -4.48 -18.52
C GLY A 29 -7.99 -2.98 -18.35
N SER A 30 -9.09 -2.22 -18.28
CA SER A 30 -9.08 -0.75 -18.33
C SER A 30 -7.96 -0.14 -17.48
N PRO A 31 -7.16 0.82 -18.00
CA PRO A 31 -6.03 1.37 -17.27
C PRO A 31 -6.46 2.11 -16.00
N TYR A 32 -7.72 2.58 -15.96
CA TYR A 32 -8.29 3.32 -14.83
C TYR A 32 -8.83 2.37 -13.73
N PRO A 33 -8.69 2.75 -12.44
CA PRO A 33 -9.39 2.06 -11.35
C PRO A 33 -10.90 2.22 -11.54
N ARG A 34 -11.70 1.21 -11.14
CA ARG A 34 -13.17 1.34 -11.21
C ARG A 34 -13.65 2.54 -10.39
N ILE A 35 -13.24 2.66 -9.13
CA ILE A 35 -13.48 3.85 -8.30
C ILE A 35 -12.14 4.45 -7.86
N LYS A 36 -12.02 5.78 -7.96
CA LYS A 36 -10.93 6.55 -7.34
C LYS A 36 -11.49 7.37 -6.18
N LEU A 37 -10.93 7.19 -4.99
CA LEU A 37 -11.35 7.85 -3.75
C LEU A 37 -10.30 8.86 -3.29
N SER A 38 -10.70 10.13 -3.20
CA SER A 38 -9.87 11.19 -2.66
C SER A 38 -9.68 11.06 -1.15
N TYR A 39 -8.66 11.75 -0.62
CA TYR A 39 -8.39 11.80 0.81
C TYR A 39 -9.60 12.32 1.63
N GLU A 40 -10.35 13.29 1.08
CA GLU A 40 -11.47 13.92 1.77
C GLU A 40 -12.68 12.97 1.85
N GLU A 41 -13.02 12.28 0.76
CA GLU A 41 -14.06 11.24 0.74
C GLU A 41 -13.74 10.08 1.68
N LEU A 42 -12.48 9.63 1.69
CA LEU A 42 -12.03 8.56 2.58
C LEU A 42 -12.21 8.93 4.06
N THR A 43 -11.89 10.17 4.41
CA THR A 43 -12.01 10.72 5.77
C THR A 43 -13.45 10.95 6.20
N VAL A 44 -14.30 11.47 5.31
CA VAL A 44 -15.67 11.89 5.63
C VAL A 44 -16.67 10.72 5.64
N GLY A 45 -16.44 9.65 4.87
CA GLY A 45 -17.42 8.57 4.71
C GLY A 45 -16.92 7.13 4.69
N GLN A 46 -15.61 6.86 4.59
CA GLN A 46 -15.10 5.50 4.29
C GLN A 46 -14.25 4.86 5.41
N GLY A 47 -14.28 5.43 6.62
CA GLY A 47 -13.66 4.83 7.81
C GLY A 47 -12.14 4.96 7.90
N LEU A 48 -11.51 5.80 7.07
CA LEU A 48 -10.09 6.14 7.20
C LEU A 48 -9.82 6.76 8.57
N ARG A 49 -8.84 6.23 9.29
CA ARG A 49 -8.32 6.78 10.55
C ARG A 49 -6.82 6.99 10.44
N LYS A 50 -6.29 7.93 11.22
CA LYS A 50 -4.89 8.35 11.12
C LYS A 50 -4.20 8.47 12.48
N TYR A 51 -2.90 8.30 12.46
CA TYR A 51 -2.03 8.62 13.57
C TYR A 51 -0.78 9.34 13.02
N GLU A 52 -0.49 10.51 13.54
CA GLU A 52 0.62 11.38 13.17
C GLU A 52 1.29 11.82 14.48
N LEU A 53 2.63 11.95 14.51
CA LEU A 53 3.39 12.20 15.75
C LEU A 53 4.40 13.34 15.57
N ASP A 54 4.24 14.40 16.37
CA ASP A 54 5.10 15.58 16.36
C ASP A 54 6.59 15.23 16.44
N ARG A 55 7.37 15.80 15.52
CA ARG A 55 8.83 15.64 15.41
C ARG A 55 9.32 14.19 15.18
N SER A 56 8.42 13.27 14.84
CA SER A 56 8.75 11.94 14.31
C SER A 56 8.27 11.82 12.86
N CYS A 57 8.66 10.72 12.21
CA CYS A 57 8.32 10.40 10.83
C CYS A 57 8.65 8.93 10.56
N CYS A 58 8.48 8.56 9.28
CA CYS A 58 9.27 7.49 8.66
C CYS A 58 8.98 6.12 9.28
N PHE A 59 7.70 5.85 9.50
CA PHE A 59 7.11 4.65 10.10
C PHE A 59 7.26 3.42 9.19
N SER A 60 8.51 3.02 8.99
CA SER A 60 8.96 1.98 8.06
C SER A 60 8.91 0.57 8.65
N THR A 61 8.80 0.45 9.99
CA THR A 61 8.77 -0.82 10.71
C THR A 61 7.42 -0.99 11.40
N LEU A 62 6.57 -1.90 10.91
CA LEU A 62 5.25 -2.21 11.48
C LEU A 62 5.20 -3.69 11.92
N LEU A 63 4.71 -3.95 13.13
CA LEU A 63 4.48 -5.30 13.66
C LEU A 63 3.05 -5.42 14.19
N LEU A 64 2.26 -6.29 13.57
CA LEU A 64 0.84 -6.52 13.86
C LEU A 64 0.65 -7.61 14.92
N ASP A 65 0.09 -7.23 16.09
CA ASP A 65 -0.23 -8.17 17.17
C ASP A 65 -1.76 -8.32 17.33
N GLU A 66 -2.32 -9.31 16.65
CA GLU A 66 -3.74 -9.63 16.75
C GLU A 66 -4.16 -10.28 18.08
N GLU A 67 -3.22 -10.79 18.90
CA GLU A 67 -3.51 -11.37 20.22
C GLU A 67 -3.71 -10.25 21.25
N ARG A 68 -2.81 -9.26 21.30
CA ARG A 68 -2.88 -8.09 22.19
C ARG A 68 -3.80 -6.98 21.68
N GLY A 69 -4.25 -7.08 20.43
CA GLY A 69 -5.02 -5.99 19.79
C GLY A 69 -4.17 -4.74 19.54
N ARG A 70 -2.86 -4.89 19.29
CA ARG A 70 -1.90 -3.78 19.14
C ARG A 70 -1.22 -3.76 17.79
N LEU A 71 -0.95 -2.56 17.27
CA LEU A 71 0.04 -2.31 16.23
C LEU A 71 1.27 -1.73 16.92
N PHE A 72 2.39 -2.45 16.88
CA PHE A 72 3.67 -1.91 17.32
C PHE A 72 4.40 -1.27 16.13
N VAL A 73 4.99 -0.10 16.33
CA VAL A 73 5.58 0.69 15.25
C VAL A 73 6.96 1.22 15.64
N GLY A 74 7.92 1.05 14.75
CA GLY A 74 9.21 1.73 14.77
C GLY A 74 9.25 2.92 13.81
N GLY A 75 9.72 4.06 14.29
CA GLY A 75 9.94 5.27 13.49
C GLY A 75 11.19 6.05 13.94
N LYS A 76 11.22 7.34 13.62
CA LYS A 76 12.31 8.25 14.01
C LYS A 76 12.26 8.57 15.51
N ASN A 77 13.27 8.13 16.26
CA ASN A 77 13.49 8.24 17.71
C ASN A 77 12.36 7.67 18.60
N TYR A 78 11.39 6.94 18.07
CA TYR A 78 10.25 6.42 18.82
C TYR A 78 9.91 4.97 18.47
N LEU A 79 9.54 4.23 19.50
CA LEU A 79 8.72 3.02 19.43
C LEU A 79 7.30 3.36 19.91
N LEU A 80 6.27 2.84 19.24
CA LEU A 80 4.86 3.09 19.55
C LEU A 80 4.09 1.77 19.72
N SER A 81 3.03 1.80 20.53
CA SER A 81 2.01 0.77 20.65
C SER A 81 0.63 1.42 20.51
N LEU A 82 -0.06 1.14 19.40
CA LEU A 82 -1.35 1.73 19.04
C LEU A 82 -2.45 0.68 19.10
N SER A 83 -3.70 1.09 19.38
CA SER A 83 -4.84 0.16 19.39
C SER A 83 -5.25 -0.26 17.97
N LEU A 84 -5.41 -1.56 17.71
CA LEU A 84 -5.97 -2.04 16.45
C LEU A 84 -7.46 -1.70 16.29
N ASP A 85 -8.17 -1.43 17.39
CA ASP A 85 -9.58 -1.02 17.35
C ASP A 85 -9.75 0.43 16.89
N ASN A 86 -8.74 1.29 17.14
CA ASN A 86 -8.59 2.63 16.54
C ASN A 86 -7.16 3.17 16.77
N ILE A 87 -6.35 3.27 15.71
CA ILE A 87 -4.94 3.71 15.82
C ILE A 87 -4.78 5.14 16.34
N SER A 88 -5.81 5.99 16.22
CA SER A 88 -5.84 7.36 16.73
C SER A 88 -6.05 7.47 18.25
N LYS A 89 -6.11 6.34 18.97
CA LYS A 89 -6.44 6.28 20.40
C LYS A 89 -5.57 5.29 21.16
N GLN A 90 -5.45 5.51 22.47
CA GLN A 90 -4.75 4.64 23.42
C GLN A 90 -3.27 4.38 23.03
N GLU A 91 -2.57 5.42 22.58
CA GLU A 91 -1.13 5.33 22.34
C GLU A 91 -0.35 5.03 23.62
N HIS A 92 0.68 4.20 23.49
CA HIS A 92 1.83 4.21 24.38
C HIS A 92 3.08 4.44 23.53
N LYS A 93 4.03 5.22 24.02
CA LYS A 93 5.25 5.57 23.28
C LYS A 93 6.48 5.55 24.16
N ILE A 94 7.57 5.02 23.61
CA ILE A 94 8.91 5.01 24.19
C ILE A 94 9.75 5.93 23.33
N TYR A 95 10.33 6.97 23.94
CA TYR A 95 11.33 7.81 23.31
C TYR A 95 12.69 7.14 23.41
N TRP A 96 13.28 6.78 22.27
CA TRP A 96 14.55 6.05 22.16
C TRP A 96 15.48 6.76 21.18
N PRO A 97 15.99 7.97 21.52
CA PRO A 97 16.99 8.67 20.73
C PRO A 97 18.37 8.00 20.87
N ALA A 98 19.31 8.40 20.01
CA ALA A 98 20.73 8.14 20.24
C ALA A 98 21.30 9.08 21.35
N PRO A 99 22.31 8.63 22.12
CA PRO A 99 23.10 9.48 23.02
C PRO A 99 23.67 10.72 22.33
N VAL A 100 23.94 11.78 23.10
CA VAL A 100 24.46 13.05 22.54
C VAL A 100 25.84 12.85 21.91
N GLU A 101 26.73 12.11 22.60
CA GLU A 101 28.08 11.76 22.14
C GLU A 101 28.09 11.17 20.72
N TRP A 102 27.33 10.09 20.49
CA TRP A 102 27.23 9.44 19.17
C TRP A 102 26.61 10.36 18.10
N ARG A 103 25.74 11.30 18.48
CA ARG A 103 25.19 12.29 17.54
C ARG A 103 26.21 13.36 17.17
N GLU A 104 27.10 13.72 18.09
CA GLU A 104 28.22 14.64 17.83
C GLU A 104 29.30 13.95 16.98
N GLU A 105 29.67 12.69 17.29
CA GLU A 105 30.56 11.87 16.46
C GLU A 105 30.03 11.70 15.02
N CYS A 106 28.75 11.36 14.87
CA CYS A 106 28.08 11.27 13.58
C CYS A 106 28.10 12.60 12.79
N ASN A 107 27.93 13.73 13.47
CA ASN A 107 27.98 15.06 12.87
C ASN A 107 29.42 15.46 12.49
N TRP A 108 30.43 15.09 13.28
CA TRP A 108 31.85 15.26 12.92
C TRP A 108 32.24 14.37 11.72
N ALA A 109 31.58 13.21 11.55
CA ALA A 109 31.68 12.39 10.34
C ALA A 109 30.92 12.96 9.11
N GLY A 110 30.38 14.18 9.20
CA GLY A 110 29.79 14.91 8.07
C GLY A 110 28.35 14.50 7.72
N LYS A 111 27.63 13.85 8.64
CA LYS A 111 26.20 13.50 8.49
C LYS A 111 25.31 14.59 9.10
N ASP A 112 24.08 14.73 8.60
CA ASP A 112 23.15 15.76 9.10
C ASP A 112 22.63 15.45 10.52
N ILE A 113 22.84 16.38 11.46
CA ILE A 113 22.49 16.24 12.89
C ILE A 113 20.99 16.01 13.17
N ASN A 114 20.10 16.40 12.25
CA ASN A 114 18.64 16.34 12.40
C ASN A 114 18.00 15.22 11.57
N ALA A 115 18.56 14.92 10.40
CA ALA A 115 18.04 13.94 9.44
C ALA A 115 18.74 12.58 9.55
N ASP A 116 20.06 12.55 9.67
CA ASP A 116 20.87 11.32 9.62
C ASP A 116 21.31 10.87 11.03
N CYS A 117 21.80 11.79 11.87
CA CYS A 117 22.29 11.51 13.23
C CYS A 117 21.16 11.40 14.27
N VAL A 118 20.26 10.45 14.04
CA VAL A 118 19.15 10.09 14.93
C VAL A 118 18.95 8.56 14.92
N ASN A 119 18.16 8.03 15.85
CA ASN A 119 17.83 6.61 15.87
C ASN A 119 16.57 6.35 15.03
N TYR A 120 16.69 5.66 13.90
CA TYR A 120 15.53 5.11 13.18
C TYR A 120 15.38 3.64 13.54
N VAL A 121 14.22 3.23 14.06
CA VAL A 121 13.93 1.81 14.32
C VAL A 121 13.71 1.07 13.00
N LYS A 122 14.54 0.06 12.74
CA LYS A 122 14.59 -0.72 11.48
C LYS A 122 14.14 -2.17 11.63
N ILE A 123 14.11 -2.70 12.86
CA ILE A 123 13.74 -4.08 13.16
C ILE A 123 12.81 -4.10 14.37
N LEU A 124 11.76 -4.90 14.30
CA LEU A 124 10.81 -5.14 15.38
C LEU A 124 10.18 -6.54 15.21
N HIS A 125 10.49 -7.46 16.11
CA HIS A 125 10.00 -8.86 16.07
C HIS A 125 9.42 -9.28 17.43
N HIS A 126 8.51 -10.25 17.45
CA HIS A 126 8.11 -10.93 18.70
C HIS A 126 9.24 -11.85 19.17
N TYR A 127 9.87 -11.55 20.32
CA TYR A 127 10.91 -12.40 20.90
C TYR A 127 10.31 -13.54 21.72
N ASN A 128 9.33 -13.22 22.57
CA ASN A 128 8.58 -14.21 23.34
C ASN A 128 7.17 -13.68 23.68
N ARG A 129 6.47 -14.32 24.63
CA ARG A 129 5.10 -13.94 25.01
C ARG A 129 5.00 -12.71 25.94
N THR A 130 6.11 -12.03 26.25
CA THR A 130 6.13 -10.80 27.06
C THR A 130 7.03 -9.70 26.49
N HIS A 131 7.93 -10.01 25.55
CA HIS A 131 8.91 -9.08 24.98
C HIS A 131 8.95 -9.11 23.45
N LEU A 132 9.16 -7.93 22.87
CA LEU A 132 9.61 -7.76 21.48
C LEU A 132 11.13 -7.56 21.46
N TYR A 133 11.78 -7.90 20.34
CA TYR A 133 13.13 -7.47 20.04
C TYR A 133 13.10 -6.31 19.05
N ALA A 134 13.69 -5.18 19.40
CA ALA A 134 13.72 -3.97 18.57
C ALA A 134 15.17 -3.55 18.28
N CYS A 135 15.44 -3.04 17.08
CA CYS A 135 16.73 -2.41 16.75
C CYS A 135 16.57 -1.15 15.91
N GLY A 136 17.52 -0.24 16.04
CA GLY A 136 17.60 0.97 15.22
C GLY A 136 19.03 1.39 14.86
N THR A 137 19.15 2.49 14.12
CA THR A 137 20.42 3.01 13.59
C THR A 137 21.30 3.71 14.64
N GLY A 138 20.71 4.13 15.76
CA GLY A 138 21.39 4.79 16.88
C GLY A 138 22.34 5.94 16.47
N ALA A 139 21.96 6.75 15.47
CA ALA A 139 22.83 7.78 14.88
C ALA A 139 24.19 7.24 14.38
N PHE A 140 24.16 6.18 13.55
CA PHE A 140 25.34 5.44 13.05
C PHE A 140 26.09 4.64 14.14
N HIS A 141 25.46 4.41 15.29
CA HIS A 141 25.89 3.44 16.30
C HIS A 141 24.72 2.46 16.51
N PRO A 142 24.57 1.43 15.65
CA PRO A 142 23.41 0.56 15.66
C PRO A 142 23.20 -0.08 17.03
N THR A 143 21.95 -0.09 17.51
CA THR A 143 21.60 -0.56 18.85
C THR A 143 20.33 -1.38 18.83
N CYS A 144 20.23 -2.32 19.77
CA CYS A 144 19.07 -3.20 19.93
C CYS A 144 18.62 -3.28 21.40
N GLY A 145 17.41 -3.78 21.65
CA GLY A 145 16.96 -4.03 23.01
C GLY A 145 15.62 -4.76 23.09
N PHE A 146 15.32 -5.29 24.28
CA PHE A 146 14.08 -6.00 24.56
C PHE A 146 13.01 -5.03 25.08
N VAL A 147 11.90 -4.94 24.35
CA VAL A 147 10.75 -4.10 24.71
C VAL A 147 9.73 -4.97 25.44
N GLU A 148 9.52 -4.73 26.72
CA GLU A 148 8.48 -5.38 27.52
C GLU A 148 7.09 -4.87 27.08
N VAL A 149 6.19 -5.80 26.74
CA VAL A 149 4.84 -5.53 26.20
C VAL A 149 3.71 -6.27 26.92
N GLY A 150 4.03 -6.99 28.00
CA GLY A 150 3.08 -7.82 28.73
C GLY A 150 2.59 -9.06 27.97
N GLN A 151 1.81 -9.89 28.68
CA GLN A 151 1.18 -11.10 28.13
C GLN A 151 -0.28 -10.85 27.72
N ARG A 152 -0.97 -9.88 28.34
CA ARG A 152 -2.38 -9.55 28.12
C ARG A 152 -2.59 -8.09 27.74
N ILE A 153 -3.75 -7.80 27.16
CA ILE A 153 -4.21 -6.43 26.82
C ILE A 153 -4.27 -5.53 28.05
N GLU A 154 -4.64 -6.09 29.20
CA GLU A 154 -4.83 -5.45 30.50
C GLU A 154 -3.53 -5.03 31.19
N ASP A 155 -2.38 -5.63 30.82
CA ASP A 155 -1.12 -5.42 31.55
C ASP A 155 -0.59 -3.97 31.37
N HIS A 156 -1.01 -3.29 30.29
CA HIS A 156 -0.64 -1.91 29.94
C HIS A 156 0.87 -1.61 29.93
N VAL A 157 1.71 -2.65 29.83
CA VAL A 157 3.17 -2.50 29.77
C VAL A 157 3.62 -2.14 28.37
N PHE A 158 4.44 -1.11 28.27
CA PHE A 158 5.21 -0.78 27.06
C PHE A 158 6.50 -0.07 27.49
N ARG A 159 7.57 -0.83 27.72
CA ARG A 159 8.82 -0.32 28.31
C ARG A 159 10.06 -0.90 27.64
N LEU A 160 11.10 -0.09 27.51
CA LEU A 160 12.45 -0.49 27.13
C LEU A 160 13.38 -0.09 28.28
N ASP A 161 14.28 -0.98 28.69
CA ASP A 161 15.28 -0.68 29.73
C ASP A 161 16.58 -0.17 29.07
N PRO A 162 16.94 1.12 29.24
CA PRO A 162 18.13 1.68 28.60
C PRO A 162 19.44 1.01 29.06
N ALA A 163 19.47 0.43 30.26
CA ALA A 163 20.64 -0.28 30.79
C ALA A 163 20.82 -1.70 30.20
N LYS A 164 19.84 -2.17 29.41
CA LYS A 164 19.87 -3.46 28.70
C LYS A 164 19.88 -3.30 27.17
N VAL A 165 20.32 -2.13 26.68
CA VAL A 165 20.54 -1.91 25.25
C VAL A 165 21.83 -2.61 24.81
N GLU A 166 21.73 -3.39 23.73
CA GLU A 166 22.81 -4.17 23.15
C GLU A 166 23.43 -3.47 21.93
N ASP A 167 24.66 -3.86 21.58
CA ASP A 167 25.22 -3.60 20.24
C ASP A 167 24.31 -4.18 19.14
N GLY A 168 23.98 -3.33 18.17
CA GLY A 168 23.18 -3.63 17.00
C GLY A 168 24.00 -4.00 15.76
N LYS A 169 25.34 -4.00 15.82
CA LYS A 169 26.20 -4.38 14.69
C LYS A 169 25.89 -5.79 14.18
N GLY A 170 25.73 -5.95 12.88
CA GLY A 170 25.27 -7.20 12.26
C GLY A 170 23.77 -7.45 12.35
N LYS A 171 23.04 -6.69 13.18
CA LYS A 171 21.58 -6.76 13.33
C LYS A 171 20.91 -5.65 12.53
N SER A 172 21.33 -4.40 12.76
CA SER A 172 20.70 -3.15 12.31
C SER A 172 21.71 -2.28 11.51
N PRO A 173 21.29 -1.45 10.54
CA PRO A 173 22.21 -0.73 9.66
C PRO A 173 22.75 0.54 10.32
N TYR A 174 23.94 0.96 9.88
CA TYR A 174 24.55 2.24 10.27
C TYR A 174 23.79 3.43 9.67
N ASP A 175 23.69 3.49 8.33
CA ASP A 175 23.01 4.56 7.62
C ASP A 175 21.48 4.32 7.53
N PRO A 176 20.62 5.30 7.88
CA PRO A 176 19.18 5.14 7.80
C PRO A 176 18.61 4.97 6.38
N LYS A 177 19.39 5.26 5.33
CA LYS A 177 19.00 5.03 3.93
C LYS A 177 19.20 3.58 3.48
N HIS A 178 19.91 2.75 4.25
CA HIS A 178 20.01 1.33 3.99
C HIS A 178 18.74 0.58 4.44
N GLN A 179 18.29 -0.35 3.59
CA GLN A 179 17.21 -1.28 3.88
C GLN A 179 17.77 -2.53 4.59
N THR A 180 16.93 -3.20 5.40
CA THR A 180 17.28 -4.45 6.08
C THR A 180 16.17 -5.47 5.94
N ALA A 181 16.53 -6.68 5.55
CA ALA A 181 15.67 -7.86 5.68
C ALA A 181 16.00 -8.55 7.00
N SER A 182 15.01 -8.99 7.78
CA SER A 182 15.30 -9.79 8.97
C SER A 182 14.15 -10.71 9.37
N VAL A 183 14.49 -11.85 9.96
CA VAL A 183 13.54 -12.79 10.57
C VAL A 183 14.12 -13.35 11.87
N LEU A 184 13.30 -13.36 12.93
CA LEU A 184 13.64 -13.92 14.23
C LEU A 184 12.97 -15.30 14.38
N ILE A 185 13.73 -16.34 14.69
CA ILE A 185 13.24 -17.73 14.70
C ILE A 185 13.61 -18.41 16.02
N GLY A 186 12.73 -18.30 17.01
CA GLY A 186 13.08 -18.59 18.40
C GLY A 186 14.00 -17.48 18.91
N GLU A 187 15.16 -17.85 19.47
CA GLU A 187 16.12 -16.87 19.99
C GLU A 187 17.17 -16.41 18.96
N GLU A 188 17.16 -16.94 17.73
CA GLU A 188 18.14 -16.60 16.68
C GLU A 188 17.60 -15.55 15.70
N LEU A 189 18.29 -14.42 15.56
CA LEU A 189 17.97 -13.36 14.58
C LEU A 189 18.83 -13.51 13.34
N TYR A 190 18.17 -13.65 12.18
CA TYR A 190 18.78 -13.71 10.87
C TYR A 190 18.54 -12.37 10.15
N SER A 191 19.62 -11.67 9.76
CA SER A 191 19.59 -10.27 9.28
C SER A 191 20.44 -10.06 8.03
N GLY A 192 19.85 -9.47 6.99
CA GLY A 192 20.54 -8.98 5.79
C GLY A 192 20.74 -7.48 5.91
N VAL A 193 21.99 -7.03 6.05
CA VAL A 193 22.33 -5.67 6.51
C VAL A 193 23.72 -5.21 6.05
N ALA A 194 23.95 -3.89 6.00
CA ALA A 194 25.26 -3.26 5.85
C ALA A 194 25.92 -3.03 7.23
N THR A 195 27.11 -3.59 7.44
CA THR A 195 27.77 -3.70 8.76
C THR A 195 28.92 -2.73 9.01
N ASP A 196 29.08 -1.72 8.15
CA ASP A 196 30.08 -0.67 8.26
C ASP A 196 29.49 0.74 8.05
N LEU A 197 30.22 1.75 8.53
CA LEU A 197 29.87 3.17 8.41
C LEU A 197 29.79 3.66 6.96
N MET A 198 30.53 3.03 6.03
CA MET A 198 30.61 3.46 4.63
C MET A 198 29.60 2.78 3.70
N GLY A 199 28.86 1.76 4.15
CA GLY A 199 27.94 1.00 3.30
C GLY A 199 28.65 0.15 2.24
N ARG A 200 29.70 -0.57 2.63
CA ARG A 200 30.55 -1.39 1.75
C ARG A 200 30.66 -2.86 2.18
N ASP A 201 30.55 -3.16 3.48
CA ASP A 201 30.51 -4.53 4.01
C ASP A 201 29.06 -4.95 4.18
N PHE A 202 28.51 -5.69 3.22
CA PHE A 202 27.16 -6.24 3.29
C PHE A 202 27.21 -7.70 3.70
N THR A 203 26.25 -8.13 4.53
CA THR A 203 26.19 -9.52 4.97
C THR A 203 24.78 -10.01 5.22
N ILE A 204 24.59 -11.32 5.04
CA ILE A 204 23.51 -12.05 5.71
C ILE A 204 24.14 -12.69 6.96
N PHE A 205 23.61 -12.34 8.13
CA PHE A 205 24.17 -12.64 9.43
C PHE A 205 23.18 -13.46 10.27
N ARG A 206 23.67 -14.39 11.09
CA ARG A 206 22.94 -14.90 12.26
C ARG A 206 23.58 -14.35 13.51
N SER A 207 22.73 -13.84 14.39
CA SER A 207 23.06 -13.30 15.71
C SER A 207 22.03 -13.79 16.75
N LEU A 208 22.30 -13.52 18.03
CA LEU A 208 21.49 -13.99 19.17
C LEU A 208 21.46 -15.54 19.30
N GLY A 209 20.85 -16.01 20.38
CA GLY A 209 20.84 -17.42 20.78
C GLY A 209 22.21 -17.92 21.29
N GLN A 210 22.27 -19.23 21.54
CA GLN A 210 23.45 -19.90 22.14
C GLN A 210 24.49 -20.38 21.10
N ARG A 211 24.20 -20.24 19.79
CA ARG A 211 25.10 -20.70 18.72
C ARG A 211 26.07 -19.59 18.30
N ASN A 212 27.25 -19.98 17.81
CA ASN A 212 28.16 -19.04 17.15
C ASN A 212 27.42 -18.22 16.07
N SER A 213 27.68 -16.92 16.04
CA SER A 213 27.29 -16.02 14.96
C SER A 213 27.93 -16.44 13.64
N ILE A 214 27.18 -16.32 12.54
CA ILE A 214 27.62 -16.76 11.21
C ILE A 214 27.34 -15.67 10.17
N ARG A 215 28.29 -15.45 9.25
CA ARG A 215 28.18 -14.43 8.20
C ARG A 215 28.43 -14.95 6.78
N THR A 216 28.07 -14.18 5.76
CA THR A 216 28.53 -14.43 4.38
C THR A 216 30.00 -14.07 4.23
N GLU A 217 30.70 -14.70 3.27
CA GLU A 217 32.09 -14.37 2.94
C GLU A 217 32.25 -12.86 2.64
N GLN A 218 33.27 -12.22 3.24
CA GLN A 218 33.50 -10.79 3.09
C GLN A 218 34.32 -10.50 1.83
N HIS A 219 34.04 -9.36 1.21
CA HIS A 219 34.76 -8.83 0.04
C HIS A 219 34.76 -9.73 -1.21
N ASP A 220 33.92 -10.77 -1.25
CA ASP A 220 33.69 -11.62 -2.44
C ASP A 220 32.35 -11.27 -3.10
N SER A 221 32.41 -10.56 -4.23
CA SER A 221 31.22 -10.13 -4.98
C SER A 221 30.39 -11.28 -5.56
N ARG A 222 30.94 -12.51 -5.63
CA ARG A 222 30.14 -13.70 -6.00
C ARG A 222 29.07 -13.98 -4.94
N TRP A 223 29.35 -13.68 -3.68
CA TRP A 223 28.42 -13.88 -2.57
C TRP A 223 27.36 -12.79 -2.51
N LEU A 224 27.79 -11.52 -2.39
CA LEU A 224 26.92 -10.34 -2.32
C LEU A 224 27.63 -9.14 -2.97
N ASN A 225 26.95 -8.43 -3.87
CA ASN A 225 27.56 -7.29 -4.58
C ASN A 225 26.67 -6.04 -4.55
N GLU A 226 26.93 -5.12 -3.62
CA GLU A 226 26.10 -3.92 -3.38
C GLU A 226 24.59 -4.24 -3.11
N PRO A 227 24.22 -5.26 -2.31
CA PRO A 227 22.83 -5.71 -2.18
C PRO A 227 21.93 -4.71 -1.43
N LYS A 228 20.72 -4.50 -1.95
CA LYS A 228 19.61 -3.83 -1.29
C LYS A 228 18.63 -4.90 -0.80
N PHE A 229 18.67 -5.19 0.49
CA PHE A 229 17.82 -6.20 1.13
C PHE A 229 16.36 -5.75 1.21
N ILE A 230 15.44 -6.65 0.89
CA ILE A 230 14.00 -6.36 0.82
C ILE A 230 13.24 -7.09 1.94
N ASN A 231 13.27 -8.42 1.97
CA ASN A 231 12.56 -9.21 2.99
C ASN A 231 13.23 -10.58 3.25
N ALA A 232 12.89 -11.23 4.37
CA ALA A 232 13.41 -12.54 4.76
C ALA A 232 12.33 -13.41 5.41
N PHE A 233 12.30 -14.70 5.06
CA PHE A 233 11.26 -15.63 5.51
C PHE A 233 11.82 -16.99 5.91
N TRP A 234 11.28 -17.57 6.98
CA TRP A 234 11.46 -18.99 7.33
C TRP A 234 10.40 -19.83 6.62
N ILE A 235 10.83 -20.87 5.89
CA ILE A 235 9.93 -21.82 5.22
C ILE A 235 10.46 -23.24 5.47
N PRO A 236 9.66 -24.15 6.06
CA PRO A 236 10.04 -25.55 6.23
C PRO A 236 10.03 -26.28 4.87
N GLU A 237 11.04 -27.11 4.60
CA GLU A 237 11.06 -27.96 3.39
C GLU A 237 10.34 -29.29 3.62
N SER A 238 10.39 -29.85 4.83
CA SER A 238 9.80 -31.13 5.21
C SER A 238 9.13 -31.04 6.60
N ASP A 239 8.77 -32.17 7.22
CA ASP A 239 8.31 -32.24 8.62
C ASP A 239 9.48 -32.33 9.62
N ASN A 240 10.71 -32.51 9.13
CA ASN A 240 11.94 -32.51 9.92
C ASN A 240 12.53 -31.09 9.98
N PRO A 241 12.67 -30.46 11.17
CA PRO A 241 13.20 -29.10 11.29
C PRO A 241 14.70 -28.97 10.94
N ASP A 242 15.44 -30.06 10.76
CA ASP A 242 16.79 -30.01 10.18
C ASP A 242 16.77 -29.60 8.69
N ASP A 243 15.65 -29.81 7.99
CA ASP A 243 15.46 -29.39 6.59
C ASP A 243 14.94 -27.94 6.48
N ASP A 244 14.77 -27.22 7.60
CA ASP A 244 14.27 -25.83 7.62
C ASP A 244 15.20 -24.89 6.83
N LYS A 245 14.60 -24.08 5.94
CA LYS A 245 15.31 -23.06 5.19
C LYS A 245 14.85 -21.64 5.51
N ILE A 246 15.78 -20.73 5.31
CA ILE A 246 15.58 -19.29 5.47
C ILE A 246 15.90 -18.66 4.13
N PHE A 247 14.91 -17.96 3.56
CA PHE A 247 14.99 -17.35 2.25
C PHE A 247 15.15 -15.84 2.37
N PHE A 248 16.17 -15.29 1.71
CA PHE A 248 16.46 -13.86 1.66
C PHE A 248 16.17 -13.30 0.27
N PHE A 249 15.43 -12.20 0.23
CA PHE A 249 15.05 -11.49 -0.99
C PHE A 249 15.75 -10.13 -1.05
N PHE A 250 16.45 -9.87 -2.15
CA PHE A 250 17.23 -8.66 -2.36
C PHE A 250 17.41 -8.37 -3.86
N ARG A 251 17.96 -7.21 -4.19
CA ARG A 251 18.52 -6.91 -5.53
C ARG A 251 19.99 -6.51 -5.36
N GLU A 252 20.84 -6.86 -6.32
CA GLU A 252 22.29 -6.61 -6.26
C GLU A 252 22.85 -6.24 -7.64
N THR A 253 24.05 -5.65 -7.68
CA THR A 253 24.78 -5.42 -8.94
C THR A 253 25.23 -6.78 -9.51
N ALA A 254 24.72 -7.16 -10.68
CA ALA A 254 24.88 -8.49 -11.26
C ALA A 254 26.34 -8.77 -11.67
N VAL A 255 26.94 -9.84 -11.14
CA VAL A 255 28.29 -10.32 -11.53
C VAL A 255 28.30 -11.00 -12.89
N GLU A 256 27.14 -11.47 -13.35
CA GLU A 256 26.90 -12.03 -14.67
C GLU A 256 26.43 -11.02 -15.72
N GLY A 257 25.93 -9.85 -15.30
CA GLY A 257 25.54 -8.76 -16.19
C GLY A 257 26.71 -7.89 -16.68
N GLN A 258 27.90 -8.04 -16.12
CA GLN A 258 29.02 -7.09 -16.26
C GLN A 258 29.45 -6.78 -17.71
N SER A 259 29.30 -7.72 -18.64
CA SER A 259 29.59 -7.52 -20.07
C SER A 259 28.60 -6.59 -20.80
N LEU A 260 27.46 -6.29 -20.17
CA LEU A 260 26.42 -5.36 -20.63
C LEU A 260 26.38 -4.06 -19.81
N GLY A 261 27.33 -3.89 -18.87
CA GLY A 261 27.41 -2.74 -17.95
C GLY A 261 27.00 -3.07 -16.51
N LYS A 262 26.68 -2.03 -15.72
CA LYS A 262 26.17 -2.19 -14.35
C LYS A 262 24.67 -2.48 -14.34
N THR A 263 24.30 -3.74 -14.60
CA THR A 263 22.91 -4.20 -14.43
C THR A 263 22.62 -4.58 -12.98
N SER A 264 21.46 -4.19 -12.46
CA SER A 264 20.92 -4.64 -11.17
C SER A 264 20.02 -5.85 -11.42
N PHE A 265 20.14 -6.93 -10.64
CA PHE A 265 19.26 -8.09 -10.71
C PHE A 265 18.65 -8.42 -9.35
N ALA A 266 17.37 -8.80 -9.37
CA ALA A 266 16.69 -9.38 -8.23
C ALA A 266 17.15 -10.82 -7.94
N ARG A 267 17.21 -11.14 -6.65
CA ARG A 267 17.68 -12.42 -6.11
C ARG A 267 16.70 -12.99 -5.10
N ILE A 268 16.61 -14.31 -5.13
CA ILE A 268 16.27 -15.11 -3.95
C ILE A 268 17.51 -15.91 -3.56
N ALA A 269 17.82 -15.96 -2.27
CA ALA A 269 18.84 -16.81 -1.69
C ALA A 269 18.25 -17.74 -0.63
N GLN A 270 18.87 -18.90 -0.42
CA GLN A 270 18.54 -19.85 0.64
C GLN A 270 19.71 -20.07 1.61
N LEU A 271 19.38 -20.36 2.86
CA LEU A 271 20.25 -20.83 3.93
C LEU A 271 19.57 -21.99 4.67
N CYS A 272 20.32 -22.98 5.14
CA CYS A 272 19.81 -23.99 6.07
C CYS A 272 19.86 -23.47 7.51
N ARG A 273 18.75 -23.61 8.25
CA ARG A 273 18.60 -23.09 9.61
C ARG A 273 19.57 -23.72 10.62
N ASN A 274 19.98 -24.97 10.40
CA ASN A 274 20.91 -25.71 11.25
C ASN A 274 22.38 -25.62 10.80
N ASP A 275 22.72 -24.76 9.83
CA ASP A 275 24.10 -24.50 9.43
C ASP A 275 24.91 -23.91 10.60
N ILE A 276 26.04 -24.53 10.94
CA ILE A 276 26.95 -24.08 12.00
C ILE A 276 28.36 -23.74 11.48
N GLY A 277 28.48 -23.53 10.17
CA GLY A 277 29.74 -23.25 9.49
C GLY A 277 30.56 -24.51 9.21
N GLY A 278 31.68 -24.32 8.52
CA GLY A 278 32.63 -25.39 8.23
C GLY A 278 33.67 -25.58 9.34
N GLN A 279 34.37 -26.72 9.32
CA GLN A 279 35.32 -27.12 10.37
C GLN A 279 36.74 -26.55 10.18
N ARG A 280 37.12 -26.23 8.94
CA ARG A 280 38.47 -25.74 8.56
C ARG A 280 38.37 -24.50 7.66
N SER A 281 37.72 -24.69 6.53
CA SER A 281 37.25 -23.60 5.67
C SER A 281 35.83 -23.19 6.08
N LEU A 282 35.44 -21.95 5.77
CA LEU A 282 34.14 -21.36 6.15
C LEU A 282 33.82 -21.43 7.67
N VAL A 283 34.83 -21.34 8.54
CA VAL A 283 34.63 -21.22 9.99
C VAL A 283 33.85 -19.93 10.29
N ASN A 284 32.75 -20.06 11.05
CA ASN A 284 31.78 -18.98 11.33
C ASN A 284 31.25 -18.28 10.04
N LYS A 285 31.24 -18.97 8.90
CA LYS A 285 30.63 -18.51 7.64
C LYS A 285 29.63 -19.55 7.14
N TRP A 286 28.60 -19.13 6.41
CA TRP A 286 27.58 -20.04 5.88
C TRP A 286 28.22 -21.09 4.97
N THR A 287 27.78 -22.34 5.04
CA THR A 287 28.20 -23.43 4.13
C THR A 287 27.11 -23.81 3.14
N THR A 288 25.87 -23.41 3.43
CA THR A 288 24.65 -23.75 2.67
C THR A 288 24.08 -22.59 1.84
N PHE A 289 24.77 -21.44 1.82
CA PHE A 289 24.35 -20.24 1.09
C PHE A 289 24.37 -20.45 -0.43
N LEU A 290 23.20 -20.30 -1.06
CA LEU A 290 23.04 -20.24 -2.51
C LEU A 290 22.07 -19.11 -2.89
N LYS A 291 22.29 -18.46 -4.04
CA LYS A 291 21.39 -17.45 -4.63
C LYS A 291 21.09 -17.75 -6.10
N THR A 292 19.94 -17.29 -6.59
CA THR A 292 19.56 -17.34 -8.01
C THR A 292 18.83 -16.06 -8.44
N ARG A 293 18.82 -15.76 -9.75
CA ARG A 293 18.04 -14.64 -10.31
C ARG A 293 16.55 -14.93 -10.23
N LEU A 294 15.79 -13.96 -9.77
CA LEU A 294 14.33 -13.95 -9.77
C LEU A 294 13.87 -13.09 -10.95
N ILE A 295 13.24 -13.69 -11.97
CA ILE A 295 12.86 -13.00 -13.22
C ILE A 295 11.40 -12.59 -13.17
N CYS A 296 11.10 -11.31 -13.41
CA CYS A 296 9.77 -10.83 -13.78
C CYS A 296 9.88 -10.13 -15.13
N SER A 297 9.33 -10.73 -16.19
CA SER A 297 9.43 -10.21 -17.56
C SER A 297 8.15 -10.41 -18.37
N VAL A 298 7.95 -9.54 -19.36
CA VAL A 298 6.90 -9.66 -20.37
C VAL A 298 7.57 -9.95 -21.71
N PRO A 299 7.35 -11.12 -22.35
CA PRO A 299 7.89 -11.42 -23.66
C PRO A 299 7.18 -10.60 -24.74
N GLY A 300 7.95 -9.87 -25.54
CA GLY A 300 7.52 -9.05 -26.66
C GLY A 300 7.16 -9.85 -27.92
N SER A 301 6.55 -9.17 -28.89
CA SER A 301 6.14 -9.72 -30.19
C SER A 301 7.31 -9.97 -31.16
N ASP A 302 8.40 -9.23 -30.97
CA ASP A 302 9.71 -9.40 -31.61
C ASP A 302 10.55 -10.53 -31.00
N GLY A 303 10.11 -11.08 -29.85
CA GLY A 303 10.85 -12.06 -29.06
C GLY A 303 11.82 -11.45 -28.05
N SER A 304 11.82 -10.14 -27.81
CA SER A 304 12.60 -9.53 -26.72
C SER A 304 11.80 -9.45 -25.41
N ASP A 305 12.39 -9.89 -24.31
CA ASP A 305 11.75 -9.83 -22.99
C ASP A 305 11.93 -8.43 -22.37
N THR A 306 10.83 -7.78 -22.02
CA THR A 306 10.83 -6.55 -21.19
C THR A 306 10.96 -6.95 -19.73
N TYR A 307 12.14 -6.73 -19.14
CA TYR A 307 12.45 -7.10 -17.75
C TYR A 307 12.11 -6.01 -16.73
N PHE A 308 11.59 -6.45 -15.58
CA PHE A 308 11.41 -5.64 -14.37
C PHE A 308 12.37 -6.21 -13.30
N ASP A 309 13.65 -5.79 -13.32
CA ASP A 309 14.66 -6.34 -12.41
C ASP A 309 14.75 -5.62 -11.05
N GLU A 310 14.17 -4.42 -10.91
CA GLU A 310 14.23 -3.63 -9.67
C GLU A 310 13.17 -4.11 -8.65
N LEU A 311 13.45 -5.21 -7.95
CA LEU A 311 12.63 -5.70 -6.83
C LEU A 311 12.39 -4.59 -5.80
N ARG A 312 11.13 -4.42 -5.35
CA ARG A 312 10.71 -3.41 -4.36
C ARG A 312 10.22 -4.02 -3.05
N ASP A 313 9.39 -5.05 -3.15
CA ASP A 313 8.74 -5.67 -1.99
C ASP A 313 8.37 -7.13 -2.26
N VAL A 314 8.22 -7.91 -1.18
CA VAL A 314 7.88 -9.34 -1.20
C VAL A 314 6.89 -9.67 -0.09
N PHE A 315 5.74 -10.24 -0.46
CA PHE A 315 4.70 -10.72 0.44
C PHE A 315 4.51 -12.23 0.33
N LEU A 316 4.47 -12.91 1.47
CA LEU A 316 4.33 -14.37 1.55
C LEU A 316 2.89 -14.73 1.95
N LEU A 317 2.11 -15.24 1.00
CA LEU A 317 0.75 -15.70 1.21
C LEU A 317 0.76 -17.17 1.64
N GLN A 318 0.55 -17.41 2.93
CA GLN A 318 0.53 -18.74 3.52
C GLN A 318 -0.63 -19.57 2.95
N THR A 319 -0.36 -20.80 2.48
CA THR A 319 -1.42 -21.74 2.06
C THR A 319 -1.74 -22.73 3.17
N ARG A 320 -2.61 -23.72 2.90
CA ARG A 320 -2.91 -24.81 3.85
C ARG A 320 -1.68 -25.67 4.17
N ASP A 321 -0.74 -25.76 3.23
CA ASP A 321 0.56 -26.41 3.45
C ASP A 321 1.62 -25.35 3.76
N ARG A 322 2.22 -25.45 4.96
CA ARG A 322 3.25 -24.51 5.39
C ARG A 322 4.55 -24.61 4.61
N LYS A 323 4.78 -25.71 3.89
CA LYS A 323 5.94 -25.95 3.03
C LYS A 323 5.75 -25.35 1.63
N ASN A 324 4.53 -24.97 1.27
CA ASN A 324 4.19 -24.41 -0.04
C ASN A 324 3.34 -23.13 0.07
N PRO A 325 3.88 -22.04 0.66
CA PRO A 325 3.34 -20.70 0.50
C PRO A 325 3.44 -20.22 -0.96
N LEU A 326 2.67 -19.19 -1.29
CA LEU A 326 2.79 -18.42 -2.53
C LEU A 326 3.55 -17.13 -2.25
N ILE A 327 4.45 -16.74 -3.16
CA ILE A 327 5.30 -15.55 -3.00
C ILE A 327 4.90 -14.50 -4.04
N TYR A 328 4.31 -13.40 -3.56
CA TYR A 328 3.97 -12.23 -4.35
C TYR A 328 5.10 -11.20 -4.25
N THR A 329 5.37 -10.50 -5.33
CA THR A 329 6.52 -9.59 -5.43
C THR A 329 6.18 -8.38 -6.29
N ILE A 330 6.61 -7.19 -5.87
CA ILE A 330 6.64 -6.00 -6.75
C ILE A 330 8.02 -5.87 -7.36
N PHE A 331 8.04 -5.60 -8.66
CA PHE A 331 9.21 -5.10 -9.38
C PHE A 331 8.90 -3.76 -10.06
N SER A 332 9.94 -2.96 -10.24
CA SER A 332 9.95 -1.84 -11.20
C SER A 332 10.85 -2.17 -12.39
N THR A 333 10.66 -1.43 -13.48
CA THR A 333 11.68 -1.27 -14.52
C THR A 333 12.96 -0.65 -13.96
N SER A 334 14.10 -0.97 -14.57
CA SER A 334 15.41 -0.36 -14.26
C SER A 334 15.69 0.92 -15.07
N SER A 335 14.83 1.27 -16.02
CA SER A 335 14.95 2.47 -16.85
C SER A 335 14.29 3.68 -16.18
N ASN A 336 15.04 4.78 -16.08
CA ASN A 336 14.50 6.07 -15.64
C ASN A 336 13.56 6.73 -16.67
N VAL A 337 13.60 6.28 -17.93
CA VAL A 337 12.75 6.80 -19.02
C VAL A 337 11.41 6.06 -19.06
N PHE A 338 11.45 4.72 -19.02
CA PHE A 338 10.26 3.88 -19.05
C PHE A 338 9.88 3.47 -17.63
N LYS A 339 9.05 4.28 -16.96
CA LYS A 339 8.43 3.90 -15.68
C LYS A 339 7.41 2.77 -15.93
N GLY A 340 7.66 1.62 -15.32
CA GLY A 340 6.71 0.52 -15.26
C GLY A 340 6.85 -0.23 -13.93
N SER A 341 5.73 -0.72 -13.40
CA SER A 341 5.71 -1.61 -12.24
C SER A 341 4.89 -2.86 -12.55
N ALA A 342 5.33 -4.00 -12.03
CA ALA A 342 4.71 -5.30 -12.26
C ALA A 342 4.63 -6.11 -10.97
N VAL A 343 3.55 -6.88 -10.81
CA VAL A 343 3.43 -7.89 -9.76
C VAL A 343 3.64 -9.26 -10.37
N CYS A 344 4.63 -9.99 -9.87
CA CYS A 344 4.88 -11.39 -10.19
C CYS A 344 4.51 -12.30 -9.01
N LEU A 345 4.24 -13.57 -9.33
CA LEU A 345 3.80 -14.62 -8.41
C LEU A 345 4.67 -15.87 -8.61
N TYR A 346 5.28 -16.38 -7.55
CA TYR A 346 6.18 -17.54 -7.59
C TYR A 346 5.69 -18.68 -6.70
N THR A 347 6.08 -19.92 -7.06
CA THR A 347 5.81 -21.13 -6.27
C THR A 347 7.10 -21.70 -5.68
N MET A 348 7.00 -22.33 -4.50
CA MET A 348 8.15 -23.04 -3.91
C MET A 348 8.65 -24.20 -4.76
N ASN A 349 7.82 -24.79 -5.64
CA ASN A 349 8.24 -25.85 -6.55
C ASN A 349 9.26 -25.33 -7.59
N ASP A 350 9.00 -24.16 -8.17
CA ASP A 350 9.90 -23.55 -9.16
C ASP A 350 11.19 -23.01 -8.52
N ILE A 351 11.08 -22.46 -7.30
CA ILE A 351 12.23 -22.05 -6.46
C ILE A 351 13.14 -23.25 -6.13
N ARG A 352 12.56 -24.37 -5.65
CA ARG A 352 13.31 -25.61 -5.39
C ARG A 352 13.97 -26.14 -6.66
N ARG A 353 13.27 -26.12 -7.79
CA ARG A 353 13.82 -26.56 -9.08
C ARG A 353 15.04 -25.73 -9.51
N ALA A 354 15.05 -24.42 -9.25
CA ALA A 354 16.20 -23.55 -9.54
C ALA A 354 17.41 -23.88 -8.64
N PHE A 355 17.22 -24.05 -7.33
CA PHE A 355 18.31 -24.45 -6.41
C PHE A 355 18.78 -25.90 -6.62
N LEU A 356 17.96 -26.76 -7.21
CA LEU A 356 18.33 -28.10 -7.68
C LEU A 356 18.90 -28.12 -9.12
N GLY A 357 18.87 -26.99 -9.84
CA GLY A 357 19.47 -26.83 -11.17
C GLY A 357 21.01 -26.75 -11.18
N PRO A 358 21.65 -26.57 -12.35
CA PRO A 358 23.09 -26.38 -12.43
C PRO A 358 23.57 -25.09 -11.73
N PHE A 359 24.76 -25.15 -11.15
CA PHE A 359 25.47 -23.97 -10.63
C PHE A 359 25.98 -23.09 -11.77
N ALA A 360 26.07 -21.77 -11.54
CA ALA A 360 26.70 -20.83 -12.46
C ALA A 360 28.21 -20.81 -12.22
N HIS A 361 28.97 -20.82 -13.30
CA HIS A 361 30.43 -20.95 -13.29
C HIS A 361 31.05 -20.09 -14.40
N LYS A 362 32.27 -19.57 -14.18
CA LYS A 362 32.92 -18.58 -15.05
C LYS A 362 34.36 -19.03 -15.36
N GLU A 363 34.51 -19.88 -16.37
CA GLU A 363 35.79 -20.43 -16.81
C GLU A 363 35.78 -20.61 -18.34
N GLY A 364 36.96 -20.81 -18.93
CA GLY A 364 37.15 -20.85 -20.39
C GLY A 364 37.57 -19.50 -21.00
N PRO A 365 38.06 -19.51 -22.26
CA PRO A 365 38.79 -18.38 -22.85
C PRO A 365 37.97 -17.09 -23.00
N ASN A 366 36.65 -17.20 -23.09
CA ASN A 366 35.75 -16.06 -23.26
C ASN A 366 35.29 -15.45 -21.91
N TYR A 367 35.66 -16.03 -20.76
CA TYR A 367 35.26 -15.60 -19.42
C TYR A 367 33.75 -15.36 -19.23
N GLN A 368 32.91 -16.13 -19.94
CA GLN A 368 31.44 -16.05 -19.87
C GLN A 368 30.89 -16.90 -18.72
N TRP A 369 29.68 -16.57 -18.26
CA TRP A 369 28.97 -17.36 -17.25
C TRP A 369 28.15 -18.47 -17.90
N LEU A 370 28.44 -19.71 -17.50
CA LEU A 370 27.92 -20.95 -18.10
C LEU A 370 27.40 -21.90 -17.01
N PRO A 371 26.55 -22.88 -17.34
CA PRO A 371 26.16 -23.93 -16.41
C PRO A 371 27.36 -24.84 -16.14
N PHE A 372 27.69 -25.07 -14.87
CA PHE A 372 28.81 -25.94 -14.48
C PHE A 372 28.62 -27.38 -15.00
N GLN A 373 29.57 -27.85 -15.82
CA GLN A 373 29.56 -29.19 -16.43
C GLN A 373 30.39 -30.24 -15.66
N GLY A 374 31.17 -29.81 -14.66
CA GLY A 374 32.01 -30.72 -13.88
C GLY A 374 31.23 -31.57 -12.87
N LYS A 375 31.93 -32.47 -12.19
CA LYS A 375 31.37 -33.27 -11.10
C LYS A 375 31.06 -32.37 -9.89
N VAL A 376 29.77 -32.24 -9.55
CA VAL A 376 29.33 -31.65 -8.27
C VAL A 376 29.67 -32.62 -7.12
N PRO A 377 30.25 -32.17 -6.00
CA PRO A 377 30.61 -33.04 -4.89
C PRO A 377 29.40 -33.45 -4.03
N TYR A 378 29.60 -34.41 -3.11
CA TYR A 378 28.56 -34.95 -2.23
C TYR A 378 28.93 -34.79 -0.74
N PRO A 379 28.02 -34.34 0.15
CA PRO A 379 26.62 -33.97 -0.13
C PRO A 379 26.55 -32.71 -1.00
N ARG A 380 25.44 -32.58 -1.74
CA ARG A 380 25.30 -31.48 -2.71
C ARG A 380 25.37 -30.12 -1.98
N PRO A 381 26.23 -29.18 -2.40
CA PRO A 381 26.27 -27.83 -1.86
C PRO A 381 24.88 -27.18 -1.79
N GLY A 382 24.54 -26.59 -0.64
CA GLY A 382 23.20 -26.05 -0.34
C GLY A 382 22.16 -27.06 0.15
N MET A 383 22.53 -28.34 0.36
CA MET A 383 21.74 -29.32 1.11
C MET A 383 21.98 -29.14 2.62
N CYS A 384 20.92 -29.29 3.41
CA CYS A 384 21.01 -29.20 4.87
C CYS A 384 21.51 -30.53 5.46
N PRO A 385 22.35 -30.53 6.51
CA PRO A 385 22.62 -31.75 7.28
C PRO A 385 21.31 -32.20 7.92
N SER A 386 20.94 -33.47 7.76
CA SER A 386 19.59 -33.94 8.06
C SER A 386 19.57 -35.44 8.29
N LYS A 387 19.05 -35.87 9.44
CA LYS A 387 19.05 -37.28 9.87
C LYS A 387 18.15 -38.20 9.04
N THR A 388 17.23 -37.63 8.26
CA THR A 388 16.24 -38.38 7.47
C THR A 388 16.75 -38.75 6.06
N PHE A 389 17.59 -37.89 5.46
CA PHE A 389 18.00 -38.03 4.05
C PHE A 389 19.49 -37.77 3.79
N GLY A 390 20.30 -37.46 4.81
CA GLY A 390 21.71 -37.12 4.68
C GLY A 390 22.62 -37.99 5.56
N SER A 391 23.84 -38.26 5.09
CA SER A 391 24.86 -39.01 5.82
C SER A 391 25.61 -38.19 6.89
N PHE A 392 25.12 -36.99 7.21
CA PHE A 392 25.84 -35.98 8.00
C PHE A 392 24.91 -35.30 8.99
N GLU A 393 25.25 -35.36 10.29
CA GLU A 393 24.51 -34.68 11.35
C GLU A 393 24.81 -33.17 11.46
N SER A 394 25.84 -32.67 10.77
CA SER A 394 26.27 -31.27 10.88
C SER A 394 27.11 -30.81 9.68
N THR A 395 27.06 -29.52 9.37
CA THR A 395 27.89 -28.86 8.34
C THR A 395 29.40 -28.96 8.63
N LYS A 396 29.79 -29.11 9.90
CA LYS A 396 31.18 -29.38 10.29
C LYS A 396 31.69 -30.76 9.84
N GLY A 397 30.78 -31.69 9.55
CA GLY A 397 31.11 -33.00 8.98
C GLY A 397 31.22 -33.00 7.44
N PHE A 398 30.88 -31.90 6.76
CA PHE A 398 30.96 -31.84 5.30
C PHE A 398 32.43 -31.91 4.82
N PRO A 399 32.73 -32.70 3.77
CA PRO A 399 34.05 -32.77 3.15
C PRO A 399 34.62 -31.41 2.70
N ASP A 400 35.95 -31.26 2.76
CA ASP A 400 36.64 -30.02 2.40
C ASP A 400 36.41 -29.62 0.91
N ASP A 401 36.15 -30.56 -0.01
CA ASP A 401 35.81 -30.28 -1.41
C ASP A 401 34.39 -29.72 -1.58
N VAL A 402 33.41 -30.21 -0.80
CA VAL A 402 32.05 -29.64 -0.73
C VAL A 402 32.07 -28.21 -0.22
N ILE A 403 32.81 -27.96 0.87
CA ILE A 403 32.98 -26.63 1.45
C ILE A 403 33.70 -25.68 0.48
N GLN A 404 34.76 -26.15 -0.18
CA GLN A 404 35.48 -25.39 -1.20
C GLN A 404 34.60 -25.11 -2.42
N PHE A 405 33.78 -26.05 -2.88
CA PHE A 405 32.85 -25.83 -3.98
C PHE A 405 31.80 -24.77 -3.64
N ALA A 406 31.15 -24.90 -2.48
CA ALA A 406 30.14 -23.95 -2.01
C ALA A 406 30.69 -22.52 -1.94
N ARG A 407 31.93 -22.35 -1.46
CA ARG A 407 32.60 -21.05 -1.36
C ARG A 407 32.78 -20.34 -2.71
N HIS A 408 32.95 -21.10 -3.79
CA HIS A 408 33.26 -20.57 -5.13
C HIS A 408 32.06 -20.53 -6.08
N HIS A 409 31.00 -21.30 -5.81
CA HIS A 409 29.79 -21.40 -6.63
C HIS A 409 28.49 -21.07 -5.88
N PRO A 410 28.36 -19.90 -5.21
CA PRO A 410 27.13 -19.52 -4.52
C PRO A 410 25.97 -19.13 -5.46
N LEU A 411 26.21 -18.97 -6.76
CA LEU A 411 25.19 -18.57 -7.75
C LEU A 411 24.69 -19.79 -8.54
N MET A 412 23.37 -19.93 -8.68
CA MET A 412 22.75 -20.91 -9.59
C MET A 412 22.63 -20.35 -11.01
N TYR A 413 22.78 -21.21 -12.03
CA TYR A 413 22.61 -20.82 -13.42
C TYR A 413 21.12 -20.78 -13.84
N SER A 414 20.29 -21.66 -13.27
CA SER A 414 18.84 -21.67 -13.55
C SER A 414 18.11 -20.58 -12.76
N PRO A 415 17.46 -19.60 -13.43
CA PRO A 415 16.67 -18.58 -12.76
C PRO A 415 15.29 -19.11 -12.33
N VAL A 416 14.63 -18.39 -11.43
CA VAL A 416 13.23 -18.60 -11.06
C VAL A 416 12.34 -17.71 -11.93
N TYR A 417 11.45 -18.33 -12.69
CA TYR A 417 10.37 -17.67 -13.46
C TYR A 417 9.06 -17.64 -12.66
N PRO A 418 8.15 -16.69 -12.93
CA PRO A 418 6.87 -16.61 -12.26
C PRO A 418 5.90 -17.65 -12.81
N LEU A 419 4.78 -17.84 -12.12
CA LEU A 419 3.65 -18.64 -12.59
C LEU A 419 3.24 -18.17 -14.00
N ASN A 420 2.99 -19.12 -14.92
CA ASN A 420 2.73 -18.86 -16.33
C ASN A 420 3.83 -18.10 -17.12
N LYS A 421 5.02 -17.86 -16.52
CA LYS A 421 6.13 -17.07 -17.09
C LYS A 421 5.75 -15.62 -17.49
N ARG A 422 4.76 -15.01 -16.83
CA ARG A 422 4.37 -13.60 -17.01
C ARG A 422 4.01 -12.98 -15.66
N PRO A 423 3.94 -11.64 -15.53
CA PRO A 423 3.34 -10.98 -14.37
C PRO A 423 1.82 -11.27 -14.29
N ILE A 424 1.24 -11.05 -13.12
CA ILE A 424 -0.20 -11.20 -12.85
C ILE A 424 -0.97 -9.85 -12.77
N PHE A 425 -0.23 -8.74 -12.75
CA PHE A 425 -0.73 -7.37 -12.82
C PHE A 425 0.38 -6.43 -13.32
N ILE A 426 0.07 -5.54 -14.27
CA ILE A 426 1.06 -4.61 -14.86
C ILE A 426 0.50 -3.18 -14.90
N ARG A 427 1.35 -2.21 -14.52
CA ARG A 427 1.12 -0.78 -14.79
C ARG A 427 2.37 -0.12 -15.39
N SER A 428 2.30 0.10 -16.70
CA SER A 428 3.09 1.07 -17.47
C SER A 428 2.22 2.29 -17.79
N ASN A 429 2.85 3.40 -18.21
CA ASN A 429 2.16 4.64 -18.62
C ASN A 429 1.32 5.30 -17.50
N VAL A 430 1.81 5.22 -16.26
CA VAL A 430 1.30 5.96 -15.10
C VAL A 430 2.46 6.68 -14.39
N ASP A 431 2.18 7.83 -13.78
CA ASP A 431 3.23 8.68 -13.19
C ASP A 431 3.86 8.10 -11.91
N TYR A 432 3.21 7.13 -11.29
CA TYR A 432 3.58 6.49 -10.03
C TYR A 432 4.25 5.12 -10.23
N SER A 433 5.02 4.68 -9.23
CA SER A 433 5.57 3.33 -9.13
C SER A 433 5.05 2.60 -7.89
N PHE A 434 4.99 1.26 -7.97
CA PHE A 434 4.59 0.42 -6.83
C PHE A 434 5.72 0.32 -5.80
N THR A 435 5.39 0.42 -4.50
CA THR A 435 6.37 0.40 -3.40
C THR A 435 6.20 -0.77 -2.43
N GLN A 436 4.97 -1.20 -2.17
CA GLN A 436 4.61 -2.19 -1.14
C GLN A 436 3.41 -3.03 -1.58
N ILE A 437 3.33 -4.31 -1.20
CA ILE A 437 2.21 -5.22 -1.49
C ILE A 437 1.81 -6.03 -0.26
N THR A 438 0.50 -6.21 -0.08
CA THR A 438 -0.05 -7.24 0.82
C THR A 438 -1.29 -7.87 0.19
N VAL A 439 -1.60 -9.13 0.52
CA VAL A 439 -2.62 -9.93 -0.18
C VAL A 439 -3.51 -10.66 0.82
N ASP A 440 -4.84 -10.53 0.68
CA ASP A 440 -5.82 -11.35 1.44
C ASP A 440 -6.44 -12.42 0.55
N ARG A 441 -6.63 -13.63 1.07
CA ARG A 441 -7.31 -14.73 0.37
C ARG A 441 -8.79 -14.76 0.77
N VAL A 442 -9.61 -14.06 0.00
CA VAL A 442 -11.03 -13.88 0.24
C VAL A 442 -11.83 -15.04 -0.35
N THR A 443 -12.85 -15.51 0.36
CA THR A 443 -13.84 -16.45 -0.20
C THR A 443 -15.07 -15.68 -0.65
N ALA A 444 -15.49 -15.88 -1.91
CA ALA A 444 -16.66 -15.28 -2.54
C ALA A 444 -17.79 -16.32 -2.70
N ALA A 445 -18.81 -16.03 -3.50
CA ALA A 445 -19.87 -16.97 -3.88
C ALA A 445 -19.43 -18.00 -4.93
N ASP A 446 -18.52 -17.60 -5.82
CA ASP A 446 -18.07 -18.30 -7.02
C ASP A 446 -16.66 -18.93 -6.88
N GLY A 447 -15.90 -18.60 -5.84
CA GLY A 447 -14.57 -19.17 -5.61
C GLY A 447 -13.79 -18.56 -4.44
N GLN A 448 -12.46 -18.67 -4.52
CA GLN A 448 -11.54 -17.91 -3.68
C GLN A 448 -10.70 -16.98 -4.56
N TYR A 449 -10.47 -15.76 -4.08
CA TYR A 449 -9.77 -14.70 -4.80
C TYR A 449 -8.69 -14.09 -3.93
N ASP A 450 -7.51 -13.89 -4.51
CA ASP A 450 -6.38 -13.24 -3.86
C ASP A 450 -6.44 -11.73 -4.17
N VAL A 451 -6.85 -10.93 -3.18
CA VAL A 451 -7.01 -9.48 -3.33
C VAL A 451 -5.73 -8.79 -2.92
N MET A 452 -5.07 -8.17 -3.89
CA MET A 452 -3.81 -7.45 -3.73
C MET A 452 -4.10 -5.99 -3.33
N PHE A 453 -3.49 -5.54 -2.24
CA PHE A 453 -3.41 -4.13 -1.86
C PHE A 453 -1.98 -3.65 -2.13
N ILE A 454 -1.84 -2.67 -3.03
CA ILE A 454 -0.56 -2.23 -3.59
C ILE A 454 -0.38 -0.73 -3.27
N GLY A 455 0.68 -0.40 -2.55
CA GLY A 455 1.05 0.99 -2.23
C GLY A 455 1.89 1.62 -3.34
N THR A 456 1.80 2.95 -3.46
CA THR A 456 2.54 3.74 -4.45
C THR A 456 3.48 4.78 -3.82
N ASP A 457 4.42 5.27 -4.62
CA ASP A 457 5.30 6.41 -4.30
C ASP A 457 4.56 7.75 -4.17
N ILE A 458 3.32 7.87 -4.68
CA ILE A 458 2.47 9.06 -4.54
C ILE A 458 1.48 8.99 -3.35
N GLY A 459 1.52 7.93 -2.52
CA GLY A 459 0.67 7.83 -1.32
C GLY A 459 -0.73 7.29 -1.56
N SER A 460 -0.97 6.67 -2.72
CA SER A 460 -2.21 5.96 -3.03
C SER A 460 -2.08 4.44 -2.78
N VAL A 461 -3.18 3.80 -2.39
CA VAL A 461 -3.31 2.33 -2.35
C VAL A 461 -4.25 1.89 -3.45
N LEU A 462 -3.77 1.02 -4.34
CA LEU A 462 -4.59 0.28 -5.30
C LEU A 462 -5.12 -1.00 -4.64
N LYS A 463 -6.37 -1.36 -4.92
CA LYS A 463 -6.98 -2.66 -4.61
C LYS A 463 -7.25 -3.38 -5.92
N VAL A 464 -6.65 -4.55 -6.09
CA VAL A 464 -6.56 -5.25 -7.38
C VAL A 464 -6.89 -6.73 -7.22
N ILE A 465 -7.61 -7.30 -8.17
CA ILE A 465 -7.78 -8.75 -8.33
C ILE A 465 -7.36 -9.17 -9.75
N SER A 466 -7.00 -10.44 -9.90
CA SER A 466 -6.69 -11.08 -11.18
C SER A 466 -7.65 -12.26 -11.36
N VAL A 467 -8.45 -12.25 -12.43
CA VAL A 467 -9.62 -13.12 -12.60
C VAL A 467 -9.51 -13.95 -13.89
N PRO A 468 -9.62 -15.29 -13.86
CA PRO A 468 -9.54 -16.10 -15.08
C PRO A 468 -10.81 -15.94 -15.93
N LYS A 469 -10.68 -15.38 -17.15
CA LYS A 469 -11.78 -15.32 -18.13
C LYS A 469 -12.14 -16.72 -18.63
N GLU A 470 -11.33 -17.26 -19.53
CA GLU A 470 -11.60 -18.55 -20.19
C GLU A 470 -10.69 -19.67 -19.65
N SER A 471 -9.43 -19.35 -19.38
CA SER A 471 -8.42 -20.30 -18.92
C SER A 471 -7.44 -19.63 -17.95
N TRP A 472 -6.72 -20.44 -17.17
CA TRP A 472 -5.65 -19.97 -16.27
C TRP A 472 -4.45 -19.30 -16.97
N LYS A 473 -4.45 -19.21 -18.31
CA LYS A 473 -3.47 -18.42 -19.09
C LYS A 473 -3.98 -17.01 -19.43
N ASN A 474 -5.30 -16.81 -19.47
CA ASN A 474 -5.96 -15.56 -19.84
C ASN A 474 -6.62 -14.95 -18.59
N MET A 475 -5.81 -14.26 -17.80
CA MET A 475 -6.24 -13.54 -16.60
C MET A 475 -6.65 -12.10 -16.96
N GLU A 476 -7.80 -11.65 -16.49
CA GLU A 476 -8.23 -10.25 -16.53
C GLU A 476 -7.74 -9.51 -15.28
N GLU A 477 -7.04 -8.40 -15.51
CA GLU A 477 -6.56 -7.51 -14.45
C GLU A 477 -7.65 -6.48 -14.08
N LEU A 478 -8.10 -6.48 -12.81
CA LEU A 478 -9.17 -5.60 -12.34
C LEU A 478 -8.69 -4.74 -11.16
N VAL A 479 -8.50 -3.45 -11.41
CA VAL A 479 -8.27 -2.45 -10.35
C VAL A 479 -9.62 -1.96 -9.86
N LEU A 480 -10.03 -2.40 -8.66
CA LEU A 480 -11.34 -2.12 -8.09
C LEU A 480 -11.40 -0.71 -7.47
N GLU A 481 -10.35 -0.34 -6.74
CA GLU A 481 -10.28 0.92 -6.00
C GLU A 481 -8.86 1.53 -6.07
N GLU A 482 -8.75 2.85 -6.28
CA GLU A 482 -7.55 3.64 -5.98
C GLU A 482 -7.87 4.60 -4.83
N MET A 483 -7.11 4.55 -3.74
CA MET A 483 -7.40 5.29 -2.50
C MET A 483 -6.25 6.23 -2.13
N GLN A 484 -6.45 7.56 -2.17
CA GLN A 484 -5.43 8.52 -1.73
C GLN A 484 -5.39 8.63 -0.20
N VAL A 485 -4.54 7.83 0.44
CA VAL A 485 -4.51 7.68 1.91
C VAL A 485 -3.94 8.91 2.62
N PHE A 486 -2.92 9.56 2.03
CA PHE A 486 -2.28 10.75 2.60
C PHE A 486 -2.64 12.01 1.82
N LYS A 487 -2.90 13.11 2.54
CA LYS A 487 -3.35 14.39 1.96
C LYS A 487 -2.32 14.97 0.99
N ASN A 488 -1.05 14.90 1.39
CA ASN A 488 0.07 15.26 0.55
C ASN A 488 0.63 13.97 -0.06
N PRO A 489 0.93 13.93 -1.36
CA PRO A 489 1.58 12.78 -1.99
C PRO A 489 2.89 12.44 -1.28
N THR A 490 2.97 11.25 -0.70
CA THR A 490 4.12 10.78 0.08
C THR A 490 4.23 9.25 -0.06
N PRO A 491 5.43 8.68 -0.28
CA PRO A 491 5.56 7.25 -0.54
C PRO A 491 4.99 6.36 0.57
N ILE A 492 4.29 5.31 0.20
CA ILE A 492 3.93 4.23 1.12
C ILE A 492 5.17 3.36 1.36
N ILE A 493 5.62 3.31 2.61
CA ILE A 493 6.87 2.66 3.04
C ILE A 493 6.66 1.35 3.81
N ASN A 494 5.43 1.05 4.25
CA ASN A 494 5.06 -0.24 4.82
C ASN A 494 3.55 -0.51 4.63
N LEU A 495 3.16 -1.77 4.39
CA LEU A 495 1.78 -2.25 4.42
C LEU A 495 1.65 -3.48 5.32
N GLN A 496 0.69 -3.48 6.25
CA GLN A 496 0.33 -4.66 7.06
C GLN A 496 -1.17 -4.92 6.99
N ILE A 497 -1.56 -6.19 6.85
CA ILE A 497 -2.97 -6.60 6.72
C ILE A 497 -3.44 -7.43 7.92
N SER A 498 -4.63 -7.12 8.42
CA SER A 498 -5.37 -7.96 9.37
C SER A 498 -6.63 -8.48 8.69
N SER A 499 -6.55 -9.67 8.11
CA SER A 499 -7.73 -10.36 7.54
C SER A 499 -8.76 -10.70 8.62
N LYS A 500 -8.34 -10.87 9.88
CA LYS A 500 -9.25 -11.13 11.02
C LYS A 500 -10.06 -9.90 11.43
N ARG A 501 -9.43 -8.72 11.49
CA ARG A 501 -10.09 -7.44 11.86
C ARG A 501 -10.60 -6.66 10.65
N GLN A 502 -10.27 -7.12 9.44
CA GLN A 502 -10.63 -6.56 8.15
C GLN A 502 -10.14 -5.11 7.99
N GLN A 503 -8.88 -4.89 8.36
CA GLN A 503 -8.16 -3.62 8.28
C GLN A 503 -6.82 -3.78 7.56
N LEU A 504 -6.46 -2.76 6.79
CA LEU A 504 -5.11 -2.49 6.27
C LEU A 504 -4.50 -1.36 7.09
N TYR A 505 -3.22 -1.52 7.45
CA TYR A 505 -2.41 -0.52 8.14
C TYR A 505 -1.30 -0.05 7.20
N VAL A 506 -1.22 1.26 6.99
CA VAL A 506 -0.38 1.90 5.96
C VAL A 506 0.62 2.83 6.64
N GLY A 507 1.92 2.63 6.38
CA GLY A 507 2.99 3.53 6.80
C GLY A 507 3.45 4.47 5.69
N SER A 508 3.67 5.74 6.03
CA SER A 508 4.29 6.78 5.21
C SER A 508 5.32 7.56 6.06
N GLU A 509 6.12 8.42 5.44
CA GLU A 509 6.86 9.45 6.20
C GLU A 509 5.91 10.42 6.91
N ALA A 510 4.74 10.69 6.32
CA ALA A 510 3.74 11.63 6.84
C ALA A 510 2.96 11.12 8.05
N GLY A 511 2.90 9.80 8.28
CA GLY A 511 2.03 9.23 9.31
C GLY A 511 1.69 7.76 9.09
N LEU A 512 0.77 7.29 9.91
CA LEU A 512 0.12 6.00 9.83
C LEU A 512 -1.36 6.17 9.46
N ALA A 513 -1.91 5.22 8.70
CA ALA A 513 -3.33 5.15 8.43
C ALA A 513 -3.89 3.74 8.66
N GLN A 514 -5.14 3.68 9.11
CA GLN A 514 -5.96 2.47 9.20
C GLN A 514 -7.11 2.60 8.20
N VAL A 515 -7.24 1.63 7.33
CA VAL A 515 -8.18 1.61 6.19
C VAL A 515 -8.93 0.28 6.17
N PRO A 516 -10.28 0.24 6.08
CA PRO A 516 -11.01 -1.02 5.94
C PRO A 516 -10.62 -1.79 4.66
N LEU A 517 -10.75 -3.12 4.62
CA LEU A 517 -10.49 -3.89 3.38
C LEU A 517 -11.62 -3.75 2.34
N HIS A 518 -12.82 -3.32 2.77
CA HIS A 518 -14.00 -3.19 1.92
C HIS A 518 -14.87 -1.98 2.30
N ARG A 519 -15.54 -1.41 1.30
CA ARG A 519 -16.42 -0.23 1.40
C ARG A 519 -17.72 -0.43 0.61
N CYS A 520 -18.35 -1.60 0.71
CA CYS A 520 -19.41 -2.06 -0.21
C CYS A 520 -20.53 -1.03 -0.52
N SER A 521 -20.89 -0.19 0.45
CA SER A 521 -21.86 0.90 0.28
C SER A 521 -21.43 2.06 -0.63
N SER A 522 -20.14 2.20 -0.97
CA SER A 522 -19.64 3.20 -1.93
C SER A 522 -20.07 2.85 -3.35
N TYR A 523 -19.89 1.58 -3.75
CA TYR A 523 -20.21 1.08 -5.08
C TYR A 523 -21.64 1.39 -5.48
N GLY A 524 -22.61 1.12 -4.62
CA GLY A 524 -24.01 1.12 -5.04
C GLY A 524 -25.08 1.14 -3.96
N LYS A 525 -26.25 1.66 -4.35
CA LYS A 525 -27.54 1.41 -3.71
C LYS A 525 -28.43 0.46 -4.53
N ALA A 526 -28.10 0.18 -5.79
CA ALA A 526 -28.80 -0.80 -6.62
C ALA A 526 -28.04 -2.15 -6.70
N CYS A 527 -28.78 -3.22 -7.02
CA CYS A 527 -28.22 -4.56 -7.25
C CYS A 527 -27.15 -4.54 -8.35
N ALA A 528 -27.40 -3.84 -9.46
CA ALA A 528 -26.49 -3.79 -10.61
C ALA A 528 -25.16 -3.09 -10.29
N GLU A 529 -25.20 -1.92 -9.62
CA GLU A 529 -23.99 -1.20 -9.18
C GLU A 529 -23.07 -2.08 -8.30
N CYS A 530 -23.67 -2.95 -7.49
CA CYS A 530 -22.99 -3.90 -6.59
C CYS A 530 -22.43 -5.12 -7.33
N CYS A 531 -23.17 -5.63 -8.33
CA CYS A 531 -22.72 -6.74 -9.18
C CYS A 531 -21.51 -6.34 -10.05
N LEU A 532 -21.63 -5.19 -10.73
CA LEU A 532 -20.55 -4.59 -11.52
C LEU A 532 -19.30 -4.23 -10.71
N ALA A 533 -19.38 -4.20 -9.37
CA ALA A 533 -18.22 -3.96 -8.53
C ALA A 533 -17.20 -5.10 -8.54
N ARG A 534 -17.63 -6.35 -8.83
CA ARG A 534 -16.78 -7.55 -8.90
C ARG A 534 -15.82 -7.69 -7.70
N ASP A 535 -16.21 -7.16 -6.53
CA ASP A 535 -15.39 -7.13 -5.31
C ASP A 535 -15.68 -8.39 -4.47
N PRO A 536 -14.69 -9.29 -4.24
CA PRO A 536 -14.88 -10.51 -3.45
C PRO A 536 -15.41 -10.26 -2.03
N TYR A 537 -15.14 -9.07 -1.46
CA TYR A 537 -15.64 -8.71 -0.13
C TYR A 537 -17.11 -8.27 -0.12
N CYS A 538 -17.76 -8.05 -1.27
CA CYS A 538 -19.04 -7.36 -1.36
C CYS A 538 -20.10 -8.12 -2.17
N ALA A 539 -21.34 -8.08 -1.70
CA ALA A 539 -22.49 -8.75 -2.31
C ALA A 539 -23.79 -7.97 -2.06
N TRP A 540 -24.73 -8.06 -3.00
CA TRP A 540 -26.09 -7.54 -2.80
C TRP A 540 -26.85 -8.48 -1.86
N ASP A 541 -27.45 -7.97 -0.79
CA ASP A 541 -28.15 -8.80 0.22
C ASP A 541 -29.67 -8.93 0.03
N GLY A 542 -30.21 -8.29 -1.01
CA GLY A 542 -31.63 -8.07 -1.25
C GLY A 542 -32.11 -6.64 -0.97
N THR A 543 -31.30 -5.83 -0.27
CA THR A 543 -31.64 -4.44 0.10
C THR A 543 -30.51 -3.44 -0.12
N SER A 544 -29.24 -3.88 -0.01
CA SER A 544 -28.07 -3.01 -0.14
C SER A 544 -26.81 -3.80 -0.52
N CYS A 545 -25.77 -3.09 -0.99
CA CYS A 545 -24.45 -3.66 -1.22
C CYS A 545 -23.70 -3.77 0.11
N THR A 546 -23.53 -4.99 0.61
CA THR A 546 -23.00 -5.27 1.96
C THR A 546 -21.82 -6.23 1.90
N ARG A 547 -21.18 -6.47 3.05
CA ARG A 547 -20.08 -7.43 3.15
C ARG A 547 -20.55 -8.86 2.81
N TYR A 548 -19.83 -9.55 1.94
CA TYR A 548 -20.00 -10.98 1.75
C TYR A 548 -19.63 -11.75 3.03
N LEU A 549 -20.50 -12.68 3.42
CA LEU A 549 -20.34 -13.54 4.58
C LEU A 549 -20.77 -14.97 4.20
N PRO A 550 -19.86 -15.96 4.16
CA PRO A 550 -20.21 -17.32 3.76
C PRO A 550 -21.27 -17.93 4.70
N ASN A 551 -22.07 -18.83 4.14
CA ASN A 551 -23.00 -19.72 4.86
C ASN A 551 -24.16 -19.05 5.66
N THR A 552 -24.62 -17.85 5.29
CA THR A 552 -25.89 -17.31 5.83
C THR A 552 -27.08 -17.74 4.95
N LYS A 553 -28.17 -18.26 5.54
CA LYS A 553 -29.39 -18.79 4.86
C LYS A 553 -30.28 -17.75 4.12
N ARG A 554 -29.70 -16.73 3.48
CA ARG A 554 -30.43 -15.70 2.73
C ARG A 554 -30.55 -16.07 1.24
N ARG A 555 -31.74 -16.47 0.79
CA ARG A 555 -32.05 -16.83 -0.61
C ARG A 555 -31.83 -15.70 -1.65
N PHE A 556 -31.63 -14.47 -1.20
CA PHE A 556 -31.57 -13.27 -2.06
C PHE A 556 -30.16 -12.67 -2.22
N ARG A 557 -29.11 -13.31 -1.67
CA ARG A 557 -27.75 -12.78 -1.86
C ARG A 557 -27.26 -13.04 -3.29
N ARG A 558 -26.76 -11.99 -3.94
CA ARG A 558 -26.19 -12.03 -5.29
C ARG A 558 -24.75 -11.49 -5.27
N GLN A 559 -23.83 -12.24 -5.90
CA GLN A 559 -22.44 -11.85 -6.13
C GLN A 559 -21.94 -12.66 -7.34
N ASP A 560 -21.27 -11.98 -8.27
CA ASP A 560 -20.50 -12.58 -9.36
C ASP A 560 -19.21 -11.77 -9.46
N VAL A 561 -18.09 -12.35 -9.05
CA VAL A 561 -16.77 -11.71 -9.22
C VAL A 561 -16.25 -12.01 -10.64
N ARG A 562 -16.46 -13.24 -11.11
CA ARG A 562 -15.85 -13.72 -12.34
C ARG A 562 -16.29 -12.97 -13.59
N ASN A 563 -17.60 -12.71 -13.77
CA ASN A 563 -18.12 -12.03 -14.96
C ASN A 563 -18.70 -10.65 -14.63
N GLY A 564 -19.41 -10.54 -13.50
CA GLY A 564 -20.02 -9.31 -12.98
C GLY A 564 -21.37 -8.96 -13.60
N ASP A 565 -22.04 -9.88 -14.30
CA ASP A 565 -23.22 -9.59 -15.12
C ASP A 565 -24.49 -9.27 -14.29
N PRO A 566 -25.04 -8.05 -14.37
CA PRO A 566 -26.28 -7.73 -13.68
C PRO A 566 -27.53 -8.33 -14.32
N ASN A 567 -27.50 -8.69 -15.60
CA ASN A 567 -28.69 -9.16 -16.31
C ASN A 567 -29.16 -10.50 -15.75
N THR A 568 -28.26 -11.46 -15.59
CA THR A 568 -28.56 -12.77 -14.99
C THR A 568 -28.79 -12.68 -13.48
N LEU A 569 -27.95 -11.95 -12.73
CA LEU A 569 -28.08 -11.92 -11.26
C LEU A 569 -29.24 -11.05 -10.76
N CYS A 570 -29.42 -9.84 -11.29
CA CYS A 570 -30.38 -8.86 -10.75
C CYS A 570 -31.78 -8.91 -11.37
N SER A 571 -32.02 -9.78 -12.36
CA SER A 571 -33.36 -10.04 -12.88
C SER A 571 -34.35 -10.37 -11.76
N GLY A 572 -35.50 -9.68 -11.76
CA GLY A 572 -36.56 -9.81 -10.76
C GLY A 572 -36.38 -9.00 -9.47
N ASP A 573 -35.36 -8.14 -9.33
CA ASP A 573 -35.36 -7.14 -8.26
C ASP A 573 -36.32 -5.99 -8.57
N ASN A 574 -37.56 -6.12 -8.10
CA ASN A 574 -38.64 -5.15 -8.35
C ASN A 574 -38.50 -3.84 -7.54
N GLN A 575 -37.38 -3.61 -6.85
CA GLN A 575 -37.01 -2.25 -6.48
C GLN A 575 -36.81 -1.43 -7.75
N LYS A 576 -37.80 -0.59 -8.09
CA LYS A 576 -37.65 0.42 -9.14
C LYS A 576 -36.35 1.16 -8.88
N ASN A 577 -35.38 1.07 -9.80
CA ASN A 577 -34.18 1.91 -9.72
C ASN A 577 -34.66 3.36 -9.64
N LEU A 578 -34.47 4.02 -8.49
CA LEU A 578 -34.76 5.45 -8.33
C LEU A 578 -33.68 6.21 -9.10
N VAL A 579 -33.88 6.30 -10.42
CA VAL A 579 -33.15 7.21 -11.30
C VAL A 579 -33.27 8.58 -10.67
N THR A 580 -32.13 9.23 -10.40
CA THR A 580 -32.17 10.50 -9.69
C THR A 580 -32.84 11.53 -10.59
N GLU A 581 -33.86 12.23 -10.08
CA GLU A 581 -34.54 13.28 -10.85
C GLU A 581 -34.04 14.66 -10.40
N LYS A 582 -33.54 15.45 -11.36
CA LYS A 582 -33.01 16.81 -11.14
C LYS A 582 -33.75 17.77 -12.05
N LYS A 583 -34.31 18.85 -11.52
CA LYS A 583 -34.87 19.93 -12.34
C LYS A 583 -33.85 21.07 -12.48
N LEU A 584 -33.62 21.52 -13.71
CA LEU A 584 -32.74 22.63 -14.04
C LEU A 584 -33.49 23.68 -14.85
N TYR A 585 -33.02 24.92 -14.77
CA TYR A 585 -33.53 26.05 -15.52
C TYR A 585 -32.40 26.65 -16.36
N GLY A 586 -32.57 26.70 -17.67
CA GLY A 586 -31.68 27.42 -18.59
C GLY A 586 -32.34 28.73 -19.03
N VAL A 587 -31.55 29.77 -19.31
CA VAL A 587 -32.07 31.03 -19.87
C VAL A 587 -31.86 31.02 -21.37
N GLU A 588 -32.88 31.43 -22.13
CA GLU A 588 -32.81 31.49 -23.59
C GLU A 588 -31.70 32.44 -24.04
N GLY A 589 -30.72 31.90 -24.79
CA GLY A 589 -29.49 32.59 -25.20
C GLY A 589 -28.26 32.31 -24.31
N SER A 590 -28.42 31.84 -23.08
CA SER A 590 -27.28 31.54 -22.18
C SER A 590 -26.73 30.12 -22.40
N SER A 591 -25.61 29.79 -21.73
CA SER A 591 -25.09 28.42 -21.66
C SER A 591 -25.64 27.68 -20.44
N THR A 592 -25.72 26.35 -20.50
CA THR A 592 -26.17 25.51 -19.38
C THR A 592 -25.46 24.16 -19.40
N PHE A 593 -25.02 23.71 -18.22
CA PHE A 593 -24.31 22.44 -18.04
C PHE A 593 -25.17 21.40 -17.32
N LEU A 594 -25.44 20.29 -18.00
CA LEU A 594 -26.16 19.13 -17.52
C LEU A 594 -25.15 18.12 -16.96
N GLU A 595 -24.74 18.35 -15.72
CA GLU A 595 -23.79 17.50 -15.01
C GLU A 595 -24.33 16.08 -14.81
N CYS A 596 -23.52 15.08 -15.20
CA CYS A 596 -23.71 13.67 -14.85
C CYS A 596 -22.34 12.99 -14.78
N ILE A 597 -21.98 12.47 -13.61
CA ILE A 597 -20.70 11.83 -13.34
C ILE A 597 -20.98 10.39 -12.90
N PRO A 598 -20.50 9.35 -13.61
CA PRO A 598 -20.63 7.97 -13.16
C PRO A 598 -19.70 7.71 -11.97
N LYS A 599 -20.10 6.82 -11.06
CA LYS A 599 -19.21 6.34 -9.99
C LYS A 599 -18.03 5.53 -10.52
N SER A 600 -18.27 4.78 -11.60
CA SER A 600 -17.24 3.99 -12.26
C SER A 600 -16.53 4.83 -13.31
N LEU A 601 -15.21 4.96 -13.19
CA LEU A 601 -14.35 5.57 -14.21
C LEU A 601 -14.14 4.63 -15.42
N GLN A 602 -14.62 3.39 -15.35
CA GLN A 602 -14.62 2.42 -16.44
C GLN A 602 -15.95 2.42 -17.24
N ALA A 603 -16.96 3.17 -16.78
CA ALA A 603 -18.26 3.24 -17.42
C ALA A 603 -18.35 4.36 -18.47
N GLN A 604 -18.83 4.03 -19.68
CA GLN A 604 -19.04 5.00 -20.75
C GLN A 604 -20.40 5.71 -20.58
N VAL A 605 -20.40 7.04 -20.55
CA VAL A 605 -21.63 7.84 -20.45
C VAL A 605 -22.26 8.05 -21.84
N THR A 606 -23.57 7.84 -21.96
CA THR A 606 -24.39 8.19 -23.14
C THR A 606 -25.61 9.01 -22.72
N TRP A 607 -26.20 9.75 -23.65
CA TRP A 607 -27.29 10.70 -23.37
C TRP A 607 -28.46 10.54 -24.35
N THR A 608 -29.69 10.47 -23.84
CA THR A 608 -30.90 10.47 -24.68
C THR A 608 -31.90 11.55 -24.25
N TYR A 609 -32.43 12.29 -25.21
CA TYR A 609 -33.40 13.37 -25.02
C TYR A 609 -34.83 12.95 -25.35
N GLN A 610 -35.80 13.56 -24.67
CA GLN A 610 -37.23 13.54 -24.98
C GLN A 610 -37.82 14.93 -24.77
N SER A 611 -38.44 15.52 -25.79
CA SER A 611 -39.17 16.80 -25.70
C SER A 611 -40.47 16.70 -24.88
N SER A 612 -41.12 15.54 -24.89
CA SER A 612 -42.30 15.19 -24.07
C SER A 612 -42.11 13.77 -23.50
N PRO A 613 -42.64 13.44 -22.30
CA PRO A 613 -42.69 12.06 -21.80
C PRO A 613 -43.23 11.03 -22.80
N GLU A 614 -44.13 11.45 -23.69
CA GLU A 614 -44.83 10.63 -24.69
C GLU A 614 -44.02 10.45 -25.99
N GLN A 615 -43.01 11.29 -26.23
CA GLN A 615 -42.23 11.28 -27.47
C GLN A 615 -41.02 10.36 -27.37
N ARG A 616 -40.65 9.73 -28.50
CA ARG A 616 -39.56 8.74 -28.58
C ARG A 616 -38.22 9.33 -28.12
N ARG A 617 -37.46 8.54 -27.34
CA ARG A 617 -36.06 8.86 -26.98
C ARG A 617 -35.19 8.96 -28.23
N VAL A 618 -34.47 10.07 -28.35
CA VAL A 618 -33.46 10.31 -29.40
C VAL A 618 -32.08 10.37 -28.73
N GLU A 619 -31.08 9.73 -29.32
CA GLU A 619 -29.70 9.78 -28.83
C GLU A 619 -29.02 11.09 -29.23
N LEU A 620 -28.40 11.77 -28.25
CA LEU A 620 -27.79 13.08 -28.45
C LEU A 620 -26.39 12.95 -29.05
N HIS A 621 -26.28 13.36 -30.31
CA HIS A 621 -25.04 13.46 -31.06
C HIS A 621 -24.41 14.85 -30.84
N PRO A 622 -23.09 14.97 -30.61
CA PRO A 622 -22.44 16.28 -30.47
C PRO A 622 -22.57 17.16 -31.71
N ASP A 623 -22.77 18.47 -31.52
CA ASP A 623 -22.70 19.49 -32.57
C ASP A 623 -21.89 20.72 -32.07
N GLU A 624 -21.82 21.80 -32.86
CA GLU A 624 -21.09 23.03 -32.47
C GLU A 624 -21.61 23.70 -31.19
N ARG A 625 -22.81 23.34 -30.74
CA ARG A 625 -23.55 23.93 -29.63
C ARG A 625 -23.70 22.97 -28.44
N LEU A 626 -23.73 21.67 -28.69
CA LEU A 626 -23.95 20.58 -27.74
C LEU A 626 -22.64 19.78 -27.60
N ILE A 627 -21.88 20.11 -26.56
CA ILE A 627 -20.58 19.50 -26.27
C ILE A 627 -20.72 18.46 -25.17
N LYS A 628 -20.38 17.21 -25.48
CA LYS A 628 -20.19 16.14 -24.49
C LYS A 628 -18.85 16.33 -23.78
N THR A 629 -18.84 16.21 -22.45
CA THR A 629 -17.63 16.23 -21.62
C THR A 629 -17.63 15.05 -20.66
N ASP A 630 -16.48 14.75 -20.06
CA ASP A 630 -16.33 13.61 -19.12
C ASP A 630 -17.16 13.77 -17.83
N ARG A 631 -17.74 14.96 -17.60
CA ARG A 631 -18.61 15.26 -16.44
C ARG A 631 -20.06 15.55 -16.80
N GLY A 632 -20.45 15.48 -18.08
CA GLY A 632 -21.84 15.72 -18.49
C GLY A 632 -21.99 16.32 -19.90
N LEU A 633 -23.01 17.17 -20.07
CA LEU A 633 -23.37 17.77 -21.35
C LEU A 633 -23.45 19.30 -21.26
N LEU A 634 -22.69 20.01 -22.09
CA LEU A 634 -22.72 21.47 -22.18
C LEU A 634 -23.55 21.93 -23.38
N LEU A 635 -24.63 22.65 -23.10
CA LEU A 635 -25.35 23.44 -24.09
C LEU A 635 -24.73 24.85 -24.11
N ARG A 636 -24.04 25.22 -25.19
CA ARG A 636 -23.39 26.52 -25.37
C ARG A 636 -24.40 27.66 -25.50
N THR A 637 -25.49 27.44 -26.22
CA THR A 637 -26.64 28.36 -26.31
C THR A 637 -27.93 27.57 -26.18
N VAL A 638 -28.71 27.87 -25.15
CA VAL A 638 -30.01 27.27 -24.87
C VAL A 638 -31.10 28.02 -25.65
N MET A 639 -32.01 27.26 -26.25
CA MET A 639 -33.18 27.74 -27.00
C MET A 639 -34.43 27.03 -26.47
N ARG A 640 -35.62 27.60 -26.63
CA ARG A 640 -36.90 26.95 -26.22
C ARG A 640 -37.05 25.49 -26.66
N ARG A 641 -36.51 25.12 -27.83
CA ARG A 641 -36.54 23.74 -28.36
C ARG A 641 -35.73 22.72 -27.57
N ASP A 642 -34.83 23.16 -26.68
CA ASP A 642 -34.03 22.29 -25.82
C ASP A 642 -34.77 21.92 -24.52
N MET A 643 -35.93 22.53 -24.26
CA MET A 643 -36.81 22.17 -23.15
C MET A 643 -37.19 20.68 -23.24
N GLY A 644 -37.18 19.98 -22.12
CA GLY A 644 -37.53 18.55 -22.08
C GLY A 644 -36.70 17.75 -21.09
N ILE A 645 -36.61 16.44 -21.33
CA ILE A 645 -36.09 15.45 -20.40
C ILE A 645 -34.84 14.78 -20.99
N TYR A 646 -33.70 15.06 -20.38
CA TYR A 646 -32.40 14.47 -20.69
C TYR A 646 -32.15 13.30 -19.75
N HIS A 647 -31.82 12.14 -20.30
CA HIS A 647 -31.47 10.94 -19.53
C HIS A 647 -29.99 10.66 -19.74
N CYS A 648 -29.23 10.63 -18.65
CA CYS A 648 -27.86 10.18 -18.62
C CYS A 648 -27.84 8.68 -18.33
N HIS A 649 -27.23 7.90 -19.22
CA HIS A 649 -27.00 6.47 -19.04
C HIS A 649 -25.51 6.20 -18.88
N ALA A 650 -25.18 5.17 -18.11
CA ALA A 650 -23.83 4.64 -18.01
C ALA A 650 -23.81 3.18 -18.47
N MET A 651 -22.86 2.86 -19.35
CA MET A 651 -22.64 1.52 -19.89
C MET A 651 -21.32 0.96 -19.35
N GLU A 652 -21.38 -0.20 -18.69
CA GLU A 652 -20.25 -0.86 -18.04
C GLU A 652 -20.35 -2.38 -18.27
N HIS A 653 -19.29 -3.02 -18.78
CA HIS A 653 -19.28 -4.46 -19.14
C HIS A 653 -20.49 -4.92 -19.98
N GLY A 654 -21.00 -4.07 -20.88
CA GLY A 654 -22.16 -4.37 -21.74
C GLY A 654 -23.53 -4.15 -21.10
N PHE A 655 -23.60 -3.86 -19.79
CA PHE A 655 -24.83 -3.50 -19.10
C PHE A 655 -25.02 -1.98 -19.09
N THR A 656 -26.24 -1.51 -19.35
CA THR A 656 -26.58 -0.06 -19.43
C THR A 656 -27.65 0.31 -18.42
N GLN A 657 -27.39 1.34 -17.60
CA GLN A 657 -28.33 1.87 -16.60
C GLN A 657 -28.49 3.38 -16.69
N THR A 658 -29.72 3.89 -16.54
CA THR A 658 -30.00 5.32 -16.37
C THR A 658 -29.54 5.77 -14.99
N LEU A 659 -28.59 6.70 -14.91
CA LEU A 659 -28.12 7.28 -13.64
C LEU A 659 -29.01 8.43 -13.18
N LEU A 660 -29.32 9.34 -14.12
CA LEU A 660 -29.87 10.66 -13.83
C LEU A 660 -30.87 11.06 -14.93
N ARG A 661 -32.03 11.57 -14.51
CA ARG A 661 -33.06 12.17 -15.36
C ARG A 661 -33.10 13.66 -15.04
N ILE A 662 -32.74 14.49 -16.01
CA ILE A 662 -32.75 15.95 -15.88
C ILE A 662 -33.93 16.50 -16.66
N THR A 663 -34.83 17.22 -15.99
CA THR A 663 -35.84 18.04 -16.67
C THR A 663 -35.29 19.45 -16.81
N LEU A 664 -35.11 19.93 -18.04
CA LEU A 664 -34.66 21.27 -18.36
C LEU A 664 -35.85 22.12 -18.78
N ASP A 665 -36.18 23.12 -17.97
CA ASP A 665 -37.10 24.19 -18.32
C ASP A 665 -36.28 25.36 -18.93
N VAL A 666 -36.76 25.94 -20.03
CA VAL A 666 -36.12 27.10 -20.67
C VAL A 666 -36.92 28.36 -20.38
N ILE A 667 -36.29 29.30 -19.66
CA ILE A 667 -36.85 30.62 -19.33
C ILE A 667 -36.57 31.57 -20.50
N PRO A 668 -37.60 32.17 -21.13
CA PRO A 668 -37.40 33.17 -22.18
C PRO A 668 -36.72 34.43 -21.63
N SER A 669 -35.77 34.99 -22.39
CA SER A 669 -35.03 36.21 -22.01
C SER A 669 -35.95 37.36 -21.58
N GLY A 670 -36.98 37.66 -22.38
CA GLY A 670 -37.97 38.72 -22.08
C GLY A 670 -38.88 38.48 -20.86
N GLN A 671 -38.83 37.31 -20.20
CA GLN A 671 -39.46 37.14 -18.88
C GLN A 671 -38.57 37.64 -17.73
N LEU A 672 -37.25 37.68 -17.91
CA LEU A 672 -36.31 38.17 -16.90
C LEU A 672 -36.53 39.67 -16.62
N ASP A 673 -36.73 40.46 -17.67
CA ASP A 673 -37.15 41.88 -17.59
C ASP A 673 -38.43 42.07 -16.77
N SER A 674 -39.39 41.15 -16.89
CA SER A 674 -40.68 41.23 -16.18
C SER A 674 -40.55 40.93 -14.68
N LEU A 675 -39.58 40.10 -14.30
CA LEU A 675 -39.24 39.81 -12.90
C LEU A 675 -38.51 41.01 -12.27
N HIS A 676 -37.52 41.59 -12.97
CA HIS A 676 -36.87 42.83 -12.56
C HIS A 676 -37.86 43.99 -12.38
N ARG A 677 -38.79 44.17 -13.34
CA ARG A 677 -39.78 45.25 -13.28
C ARG A 677 -40.83 45.06 -12.18
N LYS A 678 -41.06 43.82 -11.70
CA LYS A 678 -41.93 43.55 -10.54
C LYS A 678 -41.29 43.93 -9.20
N GLU A 679 -39.97 43.78 -9.03
CA GLU A 679 -39.31 44.18 -7.78
C GLU A 679 -39.19 45.70 -7.59
N GLN A 680 -39.39 46.51 -8.64
CA GLN A 680 -39.42 47.97 -8.54
C GLN A 680 -40.77 48.54 -8.07
N LEU A 681 -41.83 47.72 -7.97
CA LEU A 681 -43.21 48.18 -7.73
C LEU A 681 -43.78 47.85 -6.34
N ASP A 682 -43.03 47.16 -5.47
CA ASP A 682 -43.54 46.71 -4.16
C ASP A 682 -42.55 46.98 -3.00
N PRO A 683 -42.62 48.15 -2.34
CA PRO A 683 -41.61 48.58 -1.36
C PRO A 683 -41.65 47.92 0.02
N ARG A 684 -42.46 46.87 0.26
CA ARG A 684 -42.75 46.36 1.62
C ARG A 684 -42.69 44.82 1.74
N GLY A 685 -41.50 44.23 1.57
CA GLY A 685 -41.35 42.76 1.67
C GLY A 685 -39.98 42.20 2.09
N SER A 686 -39.70 42.20 3.40
CA SER A 686 -38.77 41.31 4.16
C SER A 686 -37.28 41.15 3.72
N SER A 687 -36.38 41.06 4.72
CA SER A 687 -34.92 41.12 4.57
C SER A 687 -34.20 39.84 4.10
N GLN A 688 -34.86 38.96 3.32
CA GLN A 688 -34.27 37.68 2.87
C GLN A 688 -33.70 37.66 1.44
N LYS A 689 -33.77 38.77 0.68
CA LYS A 689 -33.51 38.78 -0.78
C LYS A 689 -32.11 39.23 -1.25
N LEU A 690 -31.18 39.55 -0.35
CA LEU A 690 -29.88 40.15 -0.73
C LEU A 690 -29.03 39.28 -1.69
N TRP A 691 -29.00 37.95 -1.50
CA TRP A 691 -28.16 37.04 -2.29
C TRP A 691 -28.50 37.01 -3.80
N TYR A 692 -29.76 37.25 -4.17
CA TYR A 692 -30.19 37.18 -5.57
C TYR A 692 -29.65 38.33 -6.42
N ARG A 693 -29.41 39.51 -5.81
CA ARG A 693 -28.84 40.68 -6.49
C ARG A 693 -27.38 40.47 -6.87
N ASP A 694 -26.59 39.90 -5.96
CA ASP A 694 -25.17 39.61 -6.18
C ASP A 694 -24.98 38.51 -7.24
N PHE A 695 -25.93 37.57 -7.36
CA PHE A 695 -25.92 36.54 -8.39
C PHE A 695 -26.18 37.11 -9.80
N LEU A 696 -27.14 38.02 -9.95
CA LEU A 696 -27.47 38.61 -11.26
C LEU A 696 -26.35 39.52 -11.81
N GLN A 697 -25.58 40.18 -10.94
CA GLN A 697 -24.37 40.91 -11.35
C GLN A 697 -23.23 40.02 -11.89
N LEU A 698 -23.37 38.69 -11.83
CA LEU A 698 -22.44 37.72 -12.43
C LEU A 698 -22.98 37.10 -13.74
N VAL A 699 -24.20 37.45 -14.16
CA VAL A 699 -24.88 36.87 -15.33
C VAL A 699 -24.95 37.85 -16.51
N ASP A 700 -25.00 39.16 -16.25
CA ASP A 700 -24.84 40.17 -17.30
C ASP A 700 -23.40 40.23 -17.83
N HIS A 701 -23.27 40.52 -19.14
CA HIS A 701 -22.06 40.30 -19.92
C HIS A 701 -20.78 40.98 -19.35
N PRO A 702 -19.74 40.21 -18.97
CA PRO A 702 -18.43 40.78 -18.67
C PRO A 702 -17.74 41.18 -19.98
N THR A 703 -17.49 42.48 -20.17
CA THR A 703 -16.40 42.92 -21.04
C THR A 703 -15.08 42.46 -20.44
N LEU A 704 -14.15 41.97 -21.27
CA LEU A 704 -13.00 41.17 -20.80
C LEU A 704 -12.16 41.84 -19.70
N ASN A 705 -12.04 43.16 -19.71
CA ASN A 705 -11.27 43.93 -18.72
C ASN A 705 -11.86 43.87 -17.29
N SER A 706 -13.15 43.55 -17.13
CA SER A 706 -13.80 43.50 -15.80
C SER A 706 -13.42 42.28 -14.97
N VAL A 707 -13.00 41.18 -15.62
CA VAL A 707 -12.68 39.92 -14.93
C VAL A 707 -11.42 40.06 -14.07
N ASP A 708 -10.41 40.77 -14.57
CA ASP A 708 -9.16 41.03 -13.83
C ASP A 708 -9.40 41.92 -12.61
N GLU A 709 -10.26 42.95 -12.71
CA GLU A 709 -10.65 43.78 -11.57
C GLU A 709 -11.41 42.99 -10.50
N ILE A 710 -12.28 42.05 -10.91
CA ILE A 710 -13.01 41.17 -9.98
C ILE A 710 -12.04 40.19 -9.30
N CYS A 711 -11.08 39.61 -10.02
CA CYS A 711 -10.02 38.78 -9.46
C CYS A 711 -9.17 39.55 -8.44
N GLU A 712 -8.76 40.78 -8.76
CA GLU A 712 -8.06 41.70 -7.84
C GLU A 712 -8.89 42.01 -6.58
N GLN A 713 -10.20 42.28 -6.72
CA GLN A 713 -11.08 42.51 -5.57
C GLN A 713 -11.26 41.26 -4.68
N VAL A 714 -11.35 40.07 -5.27
CA VAL A 714 -11.42 38.80 -4.54
C VAL A 714 -10.11 38.52 -3.78
N TRP A 715 -8.95 38.75 -4.42
CA TRP A 715 -7.64 38.66 -3.74
C TRP A 715 -7.53 39.68 -2.60
N LYS A 716 -7.94 40.94 -2.81
CA LYS A 716 -7.94 42.00 -1.79
C LYS A 716 -8.89 41.71 -0.62
N ARG A 717 -10.05 41.07 -0.86
CA ARG A 717 -10.93 40.57 0.23
C ARG A 717 -10.26 39.45 1.02
N LYS A 718 -9.64 38.47 0.35
CA LYS A 718 -8.91 37.36 1.00
C LYS A 718 -7.75 37.85 1.87
N ASN A 719 -7.00 38.85 1.40
CA ASN A 719 -5.91 39.49 2.14
C ASN A 719 -6.35 40.46 3.26
N ARG A 720 -7.66 40.80 3.37
CA ARG A 720 -8.20 41.50 4.54
C ARG A 720 -8.60 40.54 5.66
N GLN A 721 -9.13 39.36 5.34
CA GLN A 721 -9.50 38.36 6.35
C GLN A 721 -8.29 37.74 7.07
N THR A 722 -7.09 37.78 6.47
CA THR A 722 -5.83 37.34 7.09
C THR A 722 -5.13 38.40 7.95
N LYS A 723 -5.75 39.58 8.18
CA LYS A 723 -5.21 40.65 9.05
C LYS A 723 -6.12 41.01 10.23
N LEU A 724 -6.60 39.99 10.95
CA LEU A 724 -7.17 40.14 12.30
C LEU A 724 -6.30 39.37 13.30
N LYS A 725 -5.57 40.09 14.16
CA LYS A 725 -4.87 39.50 15.31
C LYS A 725 -5.89 39.07 16.38
N PRO A 726 -5.65 37.97 17.13
CA PRO A 726 -6.34 37.75 18.40
C PRO A 726 -5.91 38.81 19.43
N PRO A 727 -6.78 39.17 20.40
CA PRO A 727 -6.41 40.09 21.48
C PRO A 727 -5.51 39.41 22.53
N GLU A 728 -4.57 40.17 23.09
CA GLU A 728 -3.74 39.74 24.21
C GLU A 728 -4.48 39.92 25.55
N PRO A 729 -4.22 39.08 26.57
CA PRO A 729 -4.77 39.27 27.91
C PRO A 729 -4.06 40.43 28.65
N PRO A 730 -4.75 41.14 29.57
CA PRO A 730 -4.16 42.26 30.29
C PRO A 730 -3.10 41.80 31.30
N MET A 731 -1.91 42.42 31.27
CA MET A 731 -0.88 42.21 32.29
C MET A 731 -1.17 43.04 33.56
N PRO A 732 -0.92 42.50 34.77
CA PRO A 732 -1.03 43.24 36.02
C PRO A 732 0.19 44.14 36.28
N MET A 733 0.00 45.25 37.00
CA MET A 733 1.11 46.08 37.48
C MET A 733 1.88 45.40 38.62
N VAL A 734 3.18 45.66 38.69
CA VAL A 734 4.12 45.08 39.67
C VAL A 734 4.22 45.94 40.92
N VAL A 735 4.17 45.29 42.09
CA VAL A 735 4.72 45.83 43.35
C VAL A 735 5.60 44.74 43.98
N HIS A 736 6.81 45.11 44.40
CA HIS A 736 7.76 44.18 45.02
C HIS A 736 7.37 43.79 46.46
N SER A 737 7.67 42.55 46.88
CA SER A 737 8.77 42.35 47.85
C SER A 737 9.03 40.88 48.28
N LYS A 738 10.33 40.58 48.41
CA LYS A 738 11.00 39.64 49.36
C LYS A 738 10.67 38.12 49.31
N ALA A 739 11.72 37.34 49.54
CA ALA A 739 11.72 35.87 49.50
C ALA A 739 11.75 35.23 50.90
N ASN A 740 11.27 33.98 51.03
CA ASN A 740 12.06 32.86 51.60
C ASN A 740 11.33 31.48 51.63
N LYS A 741 11.78 30.55 50.78
CA LYS A 741 12.56 29.33 51.16
C LYS A 741 12.06 28.43 52.34
N TRP A 742 11.88 27.11 52.06
CA TRP A 742 11.93 25.88 52.94
C TRP A 742 10.65 25.01 53.21
N LYS A 743 10.70 23.77 52.69
CA LYS A 743 10.42 22.41 53.27
C LYS A 743 9.11 22.02 54.05
N HIS A 744 8.38 21.06 53.45
CA HIS A 744 8.17 19.63 53.88
C HIS A 744 7.28 19.22 55.10
N LEU A 745 6.64 18.03 54.98
CA LEU A 745 5.75 17.29 55.91
C LEU A 745 4.32 17.88 56.08
N GLN A 746 3.23 17.10 56.15
CA GLN A 746 2.78 16.12 57.19
C GLN A 746 2.61 16.80 58.57
N GLU A 747 1.52 16.66 59.33
CA GLU A 747 0.36 15.73 59.26
C GLU A 747 -0.85 16.29 60.09
N VAL A 748 -1.93 15.51 60.25
CA VAL A 748 -2.98 15.58 61.29
C VAL A 748 -4.02 16.72 61.25
N ARG A 749 -5.31 16.34 61.13
CA ARG A 749 -6.38 16.82 62.02
C ARG A 749 -7.52 15.80 62.17
N LYS A 750 -8.01 15.62 63.41
CA LYS A 750 -9.03 14.63 63.85
C LYS A 750 -10.26 15.34 64.45
N ASN A 751 -11.33 14.56 64.68
CA ASN A 751 -12.55 14.87 65.45
C ASN A 751 -13.58 15.78 64.72
N ARG A 752 -14.90 15.56 64.84
CA ARG A 752 -15.69 15.13 66.02
C ARG A 752 -16.79 14.08 65.73
N ASN A 753 -17.25 13.44 66.82
CA ASN A 753 -18.29 12.39 66.85
C ASN A 753 -19.73 12.94 66.85
N ARG A 754 -20.69 12.09 66.43
CA ARG A 754 -21.98 11.97 67.17
C ARG A 754 -22.54 10.53 67.12
N ARG A 755 -23.11 10.13 68.26
CA ARG A 755 -23.75 8.86 68.70
C ARG A 755 -24.68 8.23 67.63
N THR A 756 -24.93 6.90 67.58
CA THR A 756 -25.44 6.04 68.69
C THR A 756 -25.05 4.55 68.62
N HIS A 757 -25.36 3.80 69.71
CA HIS A 757 -25.44 2.33 69.78
C HIS A 757 -26.69 1.77 69.03
N GLU A 758 -26.99 0.47 68.87
CA GLU A 758 -26.59 -0.79 69.54
C GLU A 758 -26.38 -1.97 68.53
N GLY A 759 -25.91 -3.14 69.01
CA GLY A 759 -26.04 -4.42 68.27
C GLY A 759 -24.79 -5.33 68.16
N LYS A 760 -24.55 -6.18 69.17
CA LYS A 760 -23.76 -7.44 69.03
C LYS A 760 -24.68 -8.52 68.41
N LYS A 761 -24.30 -9.64 67.78
CA LYS A 761 -23.04 -10.42 67.56
C LYS A 761 -23.31 -11.32 66.30
N THR A 762 -22.45 -12.13 65.63
CA THR A 762 -21.09 -12.71 65.85
C THR A 762 -20.45 -13.04 64.47
N ASP A 763 -19.22 -13.55 64.47
CA ASP A 763 -18.38 -13.89 63.30
C ASP A 763 -18.85 -15.04 62.40
N ARG A 764 -18.44 -15.01 61.11
CA ARG A 764 -17.86 -16.17 60.40
C ARG A 764 -17.13 -15.77 59.11
N ALA A 765 -15.90 -16.23 58.98
CA ALA A 765 -15.13 -16.27 57.72
C ALA A 765 -14.93 -17.76 57.30
N PRO A 766 -14.12 -18.05 56.29
CA PRO A 766 -14.51 -18.07 54.89
C PRO A 766 -14.66 -19.52 54.35
N ARG A 767 -15.10 -19.68 53.09
CA ARG A 767 -14.92 -20.93 52.34
C ARG A 767 -14.46 -20.68 50.90
N SER A 768 -13.41 -21.39 50.52
CA SER A 768 -12.96 -21.66 49.15
C SER A 768 -13.46 -23.05 48.72
N THR A 769 -13.02 -23.52 47.53
CA THR A 769 -13.24 -24.88 46.96
C THR A 769 -14.68 -25.20 46.48
N SER A 770 -14.91 -25.97 45.41
CA SER A 770 -14.07 -26.40 44.27
C SER A 770 -14.89 -27.22 43.27
N ILE A 771 -14.46 -27.26 41.99
CA ILE A 771 -14.52 -28.41 41.04
C ILE A 771 -15.88 -29.11 40.82
N TRP A 772 -16.35 -29.10 39.55
CA TRP A 772 -16.36 -30.28 38.67
C TRP A 772 -16.11 -29.81 37.23
#